data_AF-A0A6N8HLI7-F1
#
_entry.id   AF-A0A6N8HLI7-F1
#
_cell.length_a   1.000
_cell.length_b   1.000
_cell.length_c   1.000
_cell.angle_alpha   90.00
_cell.angle_beta   90.00
_cell.angle_gamma   90.00
#
_symmetry.space_group_name_H-M   'P 1'
#
loop_
_entity.id
_entity.type
_entity.pdbx_description
1 polymer ?
#
loop_
_entity_poly.entity_id
_entity_poly.type
_entity_poly.pdbx_seq_one_letter_code
_entity_poly.pdbx_strand_id
1 'polypeptide(L)'
;MFKKMVWIVSMAAIVFLGFSTVEKQFASASGEKLIDENFDQGTMPENWNVIQGNAEVTDSKLLLTSPNISNPSRVLIPMPKGTGDYVFEADMTFKSAVNDARWASLMYRVQNEDYPYYQFAVRRGTSALNGLEFAIRTESNSWNVPEKTFYPEDFQYGDTHRLKVIVKDNRVQHFVNGQLVIDTDLADTWYEGDLGFQVSGATVEFDNVLVKTRTEDLPPMEDNNAFLPDEPETNMLNAPTVISSYIPNEISQLEGVSSTLLPAELNESGDISVGDQLLTDLLDEIRGKFIPVIKVEDVNAVPGVIDVLDSASINDAHVLSSNLDIIREIKEAHPTVRGTVLYEKNHLNKHDLQKLVEDANLTNSMTVALPEKLITTDTVHFFHARAIAVWGIGDDIHSLIHNGVDGIVTSSPSSTVNAFSQYPEKTLVQRPIVVAHRGVPSLAPENTMAGYNLAYDLGADLIETDIQQTKDGHLIIMHDSTVNRTTNGTGKVSDLTLNEIRQLDAGIIFGPDFEGEKVPTFKEFLDGFKKKDVVLLVELKADNIEEAVLQEIKDAGIEDKVVLQSFSVEHVKKFREIAPEMSVGYLYSSSVAATPEARVEDAQQMMNYATAIGARLNSSHRSLSEESVTYLRQRGMISMHWTFRSQPPLEDLLKKGLIGPITDYTQWLTDAPTIIETPIKKRNLKVGKSATIKAKTFVNYRADKKKNIETTLFTEGNLNVVDVNKNTITALSPGQADVFAIHTFDMIGEEWNLVSKPIRVNVSR
;
A
#
# COMPACT_ATOMS: atom_id res chain seq x y z
N MET A 1 39.06 18.10 24.90
CA MET A 1 38.17 18.31 26.07
C MET A 1 36.84 18.84 25.55
N PHE A 2 35.93 17.96 25.15
CA PHE A 2 34.54 18.30 24.83
C PHE A 2 33.68 17.21 25.46
N LYS A 3 32.83 17.60 26.41
CA LYS A 3 31.96 16.71 27.17
C LYS A 3 30.79 16.27 26.29
N LYS A 4 30.65 14.95 26.11
CA LYS A 4 29.44 14.28 25.64
C LYS A 4 28.33 14.49 26.69
N MET A 5 27.19 15.02 26.27
CA MET A 5 25.98 15.07 27.08
C MET A 5 25.10 13.92 26.59
N VAL A 6 25.06 12.86 27.38
CA VAL A 6 24.18 11.70 27.21
C VAL A 6 22.82 12.11 27.76
N TRP A 7 21.79 12.12 26.91
CA TRP A 7 20.41 12.21 27.35
C TRP A 7 19.95 10.80 27.76
N ILE A 8 19.81 10.62 29.07
CA ILE A 8 19.13 9.47 29.67
C ILE A 8 17.65 9.81 29.63
N VAL A 9 16.88 9.14 28.78
CA VAL A 9 15.41 9.17 28.83
C VAL A 9 15.00 8.26 29.99
N SER A 10 14.45 8.85 31.04
CA SER A 10 13.87 8.10 32.16
C SER A 10 12.58 7.42 31.70
N MET A 11 12.58 6.08 31.70
CA MET A 11 11.37 5.26 31.79
C MET A 11 10.61 5.67 33.05
N ALA A 12 9.59 6.51 32.89
CA ALA A 12 8.57 6.72 33.89
C ALA A 12 7.42 5.76 33.57
N ALA A 13 7.16 4.83 34.48
CA ALA A 13 6.02 3.93 34.43
C ALA A 13 4.72 4.74 34.38
N ILE A 14 4.08 4.75 33.21
CA ILE A 14 2.70 5.21 33.07
C ILE A 14 1.83 4.05 33.55
N VAL A 15 1.20 4.25 34.70
CA VAL A 15 0.17 3.37 35.24
C VAL A 15 -1.03 3.45 34.31
N PHE A 16 -1.26 2.40 33.52
CA PHE A 16 -2.49 2.20 32.77
C PHE A 16 -3.67 2.16 33.75
N LEU A 17 -4.43 3.25 33.80
CA LEU A 17 -5.77 3.30 34.36
C LEU A 17 -6.69 3.91 33.30
N GLY A 18 -6.80 3.21 32.19
CA GLY A 18 -7.83 3.38 31.17
C GLY A 18 -8.58 2.07 31.05
N PHE A 19 -9.54 1.82 31.94
CA PHE A 19 -10.57 0.82 31.65
C PHE A 19 -11.40 1.39 30.50
N SER A 20 -11.21 0.85 29.30
CA SER A 20 -11.95 1.27 28.11
C SER A 20 -13.45 1.02 28.32
N THR A 21 -14.25 2.01 27.98
CA THR A 21 -15.71 1.93 27.92
C THR A 21 -16.22 0.95 26.85
N VAL A 22 -15.32 0.37 26.05
CA VAL A 22 -15.61 -0.68 25.04
C VAL A 22 -15.95 -2.02 25.71
N GLU A 23 -15.46 -2.31 26.92
CA GLU A 23 -15.92 -3.49 27.69
C GLU A 23 -17.42 -3.44 28.02
N LYS A 24 -18.05 -2.25 28.02
CA LYS A 24 -19.47 -2.12 28.38
C LYS A 24 -20.46 -2.41 27.25
N GLN A 25 -20.03 -2.61 26.01
CA GLN A 25 -20.93 -3.00 24.91
C GLN A 25 -20.62 -4.34 24.25
N PHE A 26 -19.46 -4.96 24.53
CA PHE A 26 -19.11 -6.28 24.00
C PHE A 26 -18.66 -7.33 25.05
N ALA A 27 -18.80 -7.05 26.35
CA ALA A 27 -18.45 -8.02 27.39
C ALA A 27 -19.41 -8.01 28.59
N SER A 28 -20.58 -8.63 28.44
CA SER A 28 -21.14 -9.40 29.55
C SER A 28 -21.56 -10.77 29.05
N ALA A 29 -20.63 -11.73 29.04
CA ALA A 29 -20.99 -13.13 28.87
C ALA A 29 -21.98 -13.51 29.99
N SER A 30 -23.26 -13.63 29.64
CA SER A 30 -24.35 -14.01 30.54
C SER A 30 -24.59 -15.53 30.60
N GLY A 31 -23.63 -16.33 30.09
CA GLY A 31 -23.75 -17.79 30.01
C GLY A 31 -23.10 -18.56 31.16
N GLU A 32 -23.53 -19.82 31.29
CA GLU A 32 -22.97 -20.82 32.19
C GLU A 32 -21.51 -21.14 31.83
N LYS A 33 -20.66 -21.22 32.85
CA LYS A 33 -19.24 -21.58 32.71
C LYS A 33 -19.13 -23.10 32.54
N LEU A 34 -18.67 -23.54 31.38
CA LEU A 34 -18.49 -24.96 31.04
C LEU A 34 -17.08 -25.46 31.38
N ILE A 35 -16.07 -24.62 31.14
CA ILE A 35 -14.66 -24.91 31.41
C ILE A 35 -14.02 -23.65 32.02
N ASP A 36 -13.20 -23.85 33.04
CA ASP A 36 -12.42 -22.83 33.73
C ASP A 36 -11.18 -23.51 34.30
N GLU A 37 -10.11 -23.51 33.51
CA GLU A 37 -8.90 -24.28 33.77
C GLU A 37 -7.66 -23.39 33.67
N ASN A 38 -6.84 -23.41 34.71
CA ASN A 38 -5.58 -22.67 34.82
C ASN A 38 -4.40 -23.59 35.20
N PHE A 39 -4.63 -24.90 35.17
CA PHE A 39 -3.68 -25.98 35.41
C PHE A 39 -2.96 -25.91 36.76
N ASP A 40 -3.52 -25.23 37.77
CA ASP A 40 -2.94 -25.07 39.12
C ASP A 40 -2.73 -26.40 39.84
N GLN A 41 -3.45 -27.46 39.46
CA GLN A 41 -3.25 -28.81 40.00
C GLN A 41 -1.95 -29.47 39.53
N GLY A 42 -1.28 -28.90 38.52
CA GLY A 42 -0.02 -29.43 37.97
C GLY A 42 -0.17 -30.72 37.19
N THR A 43 -1.40 -31.13 36.85
CA THR A 43 -1.70 -32.33 36.07
C THR A 43 -2.74 -32.03 35.00
N MET A 44 -2.74 -32.81 33.90
CA MET A 44 -3.78 -32.72 32.87
C MET A 44 -5.16 -33.01 33.48
N PRO A 45 -6.21 -32.23 33.14
CA PRO A 45 -7.58 -32.53 33.58
C PRO A 45 -8.02 -33.93 33.11
N GLU A 46 -8.79 -34.65 33.95
CA GLU A 46 -9.09 -36.08 33.74
C GLU A 46 -9.74 -36.42 32.39
N ASN A 47 -10.47 -35.48 31.80
CA ASN A 47 -11.20 -35.67 30.54
C ASN A 47 -10.47 -35.09 29.31
N TRP A 48 -9.28 -34.53 29.46
CA TRP A 48 -8.52 -33.95 28.34
C TRP A 48 -7.60 -35.01 27.74
N ASN A 49 -7.77 -35.28 26.45
CA ASN A 49 -7.14 -36.41 25.77
C ASN A 49 -6.01 -35.94 24.85
N VAL A 50 -4.79 -36.43 25.09
CA VAL A 50 -3.69 -36.28 24.11
C VAL A 50 -3.91 -37.28 22.98
N ILE A 51 -4.43 -36.82 21.85
CA ILE A 51 -4.76 -37.68 20.71
C ILE A 51 -3.61 -37.83 19.72
N GLN A 52 -2.61 -36.93 19.77
CA GLN A 52 -1.43 -36.99 18.92
C GLN A 52 -0.26 -36.21 19.54
N GLY A 53 0.96 -36.67 19.32
CA GLY A 53 2.18 -35.95 19.70
C GLY A 53 2.41 -35.90 21.21
N ASN A 54 3.01 -34.80 21.67
CA ASN A 54 3.40 -34.61 23.07
C ASN A 54 2.68 -33.40 23.66
N ALA A 55 2.00 -33.63 24.78
CA ALA A 55 1.39 -32.60 25.60
C ALA A 55 1.49 -33.00 27.08
N GLU A 56 1.83 -32.05 27.94
CA GLU A 56 1.95 -32.25 29.38
C GLU A 56 1.65 -30.95 30.13
N VAL A 57 1.30 -31.06 31.41
CA VAL A 57 1.18 -29.89 32.28
C VAL A 57 2.49 -29.68 33.02
N THR A 58 3.11 -28.52 32.83
CA THR A 58 4.38 -28.11 33.44
C THR A 58 4.27 -26.66 33.90
N ASP A 59 4.76 -26.37 35.11
CA ASP A 59 4.72 -25.02 35.70
C ASP A 59 3.31 -24.38 35.69
N SER A 60 2.29 -25.19 36.03
CA SER A 60 0.87 -24.80 35.99
C SER A 60 0.39 -24.31 34.62
N LYS A 61 0.95 -24.85 33.53
CA LYS A 61 0.51 -24.56 32.17
C LYS A 61 0.50 -25.80 31.32
N LEU A 62 -0.37 -25.84 30.30
CA LEU A 62 -0.39 -26.91 29.32
C LEU A 62 0.65 -26.64 28.23
N LEU A 63 1.70 -27.47 28.17
CA LEU A 63 2.76 -27.38 27.16
C LEU A 63 2.53 -28.41 26.05
N LEU A 64 2.42 -27.94 24.80
CA LEU A 64 2.38 -28.78 23.60
C LEU A 64 3.70 -28.62 22.82
N THR A 65 4.34 -29.75 22.47
CA THR A 65 5.62 -29.75 21.73
C THR A 65 5.51 -30.56 20.46
N SER A 66 5.71 -29.91 19.31
CA SER A 66 5.76 -30.55 17.99
C SER A 66 7.13 -30.28 17.34
N PRO A 67 7.97 -31.32 17.14
CA PRO A 67 9.35 -31.12 16.68
C PRO A 67 9.47 -30.77 15.20
N ASN A 68 8.44 -31.02 14.39
CA ASN A 68 8.42 -30.73 12.95
C ASN A 68 6.99 -30.75 12.39
N ILE A 69 6.87 -30.37 11.12
CA ILE A 69 5.59 -30.20 10.40
C ILE A 69 4.80 -31.51 10.30
N SER A 70 5.48 -32.65 10.18
CA SER A 70 4.84 -33.96 9.96
C SER A 70 4.30 -34.60 11.23
N ASN A 71 4.63 -34.07 12.42
CA ASN A 71 4.24 -34.63 13.71
C ASN A 71 3.62 -33.55 14.60
N PRO A 72 2.38 -33.11 14.32
CA PRO A 72 1.69 -32.16 15.18
C PRO A 72 1.35 -32.79 16.54
N SER A 73 1.20 -31.93 17.54
CA SER A 73 0.69 -32.31 18.87
C SER A 73 -0.71 -31.78 19.04
N ARG A 74 -1.63 -32.60 19.55
CA ARG A 74 -3.06 -32.30 19.67
C ARG A 74 -3.64 -32.79 20.99
N VAL A 75 -4.40 -31.92 21.64
CA VAL A 75 -5.18 -32.23 22.84
C VAL A 75 -6.65 -31.95 22.56
N LEU A 76 -7.53 -32.90 22.87
CA LEU A 76 -8.98 -32.74 22.79
C LEU A 76 -9.60 -32.51 24.16
N ILE A 77 -10.63 -31.68 24.14
CA ILE A 77 -11.39 -31.22 25.29
C ILE A 77 -12.87 -31.56 25.00
N PRO A 78 -13.40 -32.64 25.60
CA PRO A 78 -14.77 -33.07 25.36
C PRO A 78 -15.80 -32.04 25.79
N MET A 79 -16.81 -31.81 24.96
CA MET A 79 -17.89 -30.86 25.23
C MET A 79 -19.23 -31.57 25.53
N PRO A 80 -20.09 -30.98 26.39
CA PRO A 80 -21.44 -31.50 26.57
C PRO A 80 -22.21 -31.51 25.24
N LYS A 81 -22.93 -32.60 24.95
CA LYS A 81 -23.77 -32.72 23.75
C LYS A 81 -24.80 -31.59 23.66
N GLY A 82 -25.07 -31.08 22.46
CA GLY A 82 -25.98 -29.95 22.23
C GLY A 82 -25.35 -28.58 22.50
N THR A 83 -24.06 -28.50 22.81
CA THR A 83 -23.35 -27.22 22.94
C THR A 83 -22.92 -26.72 21.56
N GLY A 84 -23.74 -25.84 20.96
CA GLY A 84 -23.45 -25.24 19.65
C GLY A 84 -22.86 -23.82 19.70
N ASP A 85 -23.26 -23.03 20.71
CA ASP A 85 -22.92 -21.60 20.85
C ASP A 85 -22.13 -21.35 22.14
N TYR A 86 -20.94 -20.77 22.02
CA TYR A 86 -20.03 -20.56 23.14
C TYR A 86 -18.98 -19.50 22.85
N VAL A 87 -18.31 -19.08 23.92
CA VAL A 87 -17.06 -18.32 23.86
C VAL A 87 -15.95 -19.23 24.38
N PHE A 88 -14.89 -19.42 23.60
CA PHE A 88 -13.70 -20.20 23.94
C PHE A 88 -12.49 -19.27 23.97
N GLU A 89 -11.87 -19.12 25.15
CA GLU A 89 -10.71 -18.28 25.37
C GLU A 89 -9.56 -19.08 25.96
N ALA A 90 -8.33 -18.72 25.59
CA ALA A 90 -7.12 -19.24 26.20
C ALA A 90 -5.96 -18.25 26.01
N ASP A 91 -5.04 -18.25 26.97
CA ASP A 91 -3.75 -17.58 26.81
C ASP A 91 -2.80 -18.51 26.06
N MET A 92 -2.05 -17.95 25.11
CA MET A 92 -1.09 -18.69 24.29
C MET A 92 0.28 -18.02 24.32
N THR A 93 1.34 -18.83 24.47
CA THR A 93 2.72 -18.35 24.50
C THR A 93 3.63 -19.24 23.65
N PHE A 94 4.23 -18.69 22.59
CA PHE A 94 5.26 -19.41 21.83
C PHE A 94 6.56 -19.49 22.63
N LYS A 95 7.11 -20.70 22.79
CA LYS A 95 8.41 -20.93 23.45
C LYS A 95 9.53 -21.16 22.43
N SER A 96 9.20 -21.82 21.34
CA SER A 96 10.09 -22.00 20.19
C SER A 96 9.29 -22.36 18.95
N ALA A 97 9.87 -22.12 17.78
CA ALA A 97 9.33 -22.55 16.49
C ALA A 97 10.46 -22.95 15.54
N VAL A 98 10.24 -23.91 14.65
CA VAL A 98 11.22 -24.28 13.61
C VAL A 98 11.48 -23.10 12.66
N ASN A 99 10.44 -22.31 12.39
CA ASN A 99 10.49 -21.04 11.67
C ASN A 99 9.19 -20.27 11.92
N ASP A 100 9.12 -19.03 11.43
CA ASP A 100 8.00 -18.12 11.70
C ASP A 100 6.70 -18.56 11.01
N ALA A 101 6.77 -19.44 10.00
CA ALA A 101 5.59 -20.03 9.38
C ALA A 101 4.97 -21.18 10.20
N ARG A 102 5.55 -21.57 11.35
CA ARG A 102 4.98 -22.60 12.24
C ARG A 102 3.92 -22.01 13.14
N TRP A 103 2.98 -22.84 13.58
CA TRP A 103 1.73 -22.37 14.14
C TRP A 103 1.20 -23.24 15.28
N ALA A 104 0.31 -22.64 16.05
CA ALA A 104 -0.55 -23.28 17.02
C ALA A 104 -2.00 -22.81 16.83
N SER A 105 -2.98 -23.49 17.42
CA SER A 105 -4.38 -23.18 17.17
C SER A 105 -5.32 -23.57 18.29
N LEU A 106 -6.42 -22.82 18.40
CA LEU A 106 -7.63 -23.24 19.09
C LEU A 106 -8.48 -24.05 18.10
N MET A 107 -8.71 -25.33 18.41
CA MET A 107 -9.59 -26.20 17.63
C MET A 107 -11.00 -26.17 18.22
N TYR A 108 -12.01 -26.22 17.36
CA TYR A 108 -13.40 -26.18 17.80
C TYR A 108 -14.34 -26.92 16.84
N ARG A 109 -15.45 -27.39 17.40
CA ARG A 109 -16.42 -28.29 16.74
C ARG A 109 -15.74 -29.51 16.13
N VAL A 110 -14.86 -30.13 16.92
CA VAL A 110 -14.13 -31.33 16.52
C VAL A 110 -15.07 -32.52 16.44
N GLN A 111 -15.06 -33.21 15.30
CA GLN A 111 -15.87 -34.39 15.03
C GLN A 111 -15.07 -35.67 15.23
N ASN A 112 -15.78 -36.77 15.50
CA ASN A 112 -15.24 -38.13 15.55
C ASN A 112 -14.01 -38.32 16.45
N GLU A 113 -13.85 -37.50 17.50
CA GLU A 113 -12.67 -37.51 18.38
C GLU A 113 -11.33 -37.31 17.62
N ASP A 114 -11.37 -36.76 16.39
CA ASP A 114 -10.20 -36.51 15.56
C ASP A 114 -10.45 -35.41 14.52
N TYR A 115 -11.06 -35.75 13.38
CA TYR A 115 -11.42 -34.82 12.30
C TYR A 115 -12.76 -35.24 11.65
N PRO A 116 -13.46 -34.34 10.96
CA PRO A 116 -13.12 -32.94 10.66
C PRO A 116 -13.25 -31.96 11.84
N TYR A 117 -12.71 -30.75 11.69
CA TYR A 117 -12.86 -29.64 12.64
C TYR A 117 -12.55 -28.29 12.02
N TYR A 118 -12.96 -27.23 12.71
CA TYR A 118 -12.50 -25.87 12.47
C TYR A 118 -11.38 -25.50 13.44
N GLN A 119 -10.52 -24.56 13.04
CA GLN A 119 -9.52 -24.00 13.93
C GLN A 119 -9.27 -22.51 13.67
N PHE A 120 -8.91 -21.82 14.74
CA PHE A 120 -8.24 -20.52 14.69
C PHE A 120 -6.74 -20.76 14.75
N ALA A 121 -6.07 -20.77 13.59
CA ALA A 121 -4.64 -20.98 13.47
C ALA A 121 -3.86 -19.67 13.56
N VAL A 122 -2.80 -19.70 14.37
CA VAL A 122 -1.92 -18.56 14.65
C VAL A 122 -0.48 -18.99 14.41
N ARG A 123 0.18 -18.39 13.42
CA ARG A 123 1.61 -18.56 13.16
C ARG A 123 2.45 -17.78 14.18
N ARG A 124 3.72 -18.12 14.34
CA ARG A 124 4.65 -17.28 15.15
C ARG A 124 4.96 -15.96 14.45
N GLY A 125 5.13 -16.00 13.13
CA GLY A 125 5.20 -14.83 12.26
C GLY A 125 3.80 -14.30 11.92
N THR A 126 3.09 -13.78 12.92
CA THR A 126 1.70 -13.31 12.77
C THR A 126 1.57 -12.13 11.81
N SER A 127 2.64 -11.38 11.53
CA SER A 127 2.64 -10.29 10.56
C SER A 127 2.88 -10.72 9.11
N ALA A 128 2.96 -12.02 8.83
CA ALA A 128 2.78 -12.51 7.46
C ALA A 128 1.31 -12.34 7.04
N LEU A 129 1.04 -12.15 5.74
CA LEU A 129 -0.32 -12.07 5.17
C LEU A 129 -1.26 -13.22 5.57
N ASN A 130 -0.70 -14.36 5.95
CA ASN A 130 -1.41 -15.53 6.43
C ASN A 130 -1.00 -15.93 7.85
N GLY A 131 -0.61 -14.94 8.66
CA GLY A 131 -0.20 -15.12 10.04
C GLY A 131 -1.33 -15.65 10.92
N LEU A 132 -2.57 -15.32 10.58
CA LEU A 132 -3.81 -15.75 11.23
C LEU A 132 -4.73 -16.40 10.21
N GLU A 133 -5.37 -17.52 10.55
CA GLU A 133 -6.17 -18.31 9.61
C GLU A 133 -7.43 -18.87 10.30
N PHE A 134 -8.58 -18.72 9.65
CA PHE A 134 -9.69 -19.65 9.85
C PHE A 134 -9.45 -20.81 8.90
N ALA A 135 -9.17 -21.98 9.48
CA ALA A 135 -8.82 -23.16 8.73
C ALA A 135 -9.76 -24.33 9.06
N ILE A 136 -10.02 -25.13 8.04
CA ILE A 136 -10.88 -26.31 8.08
C ILE A 136 -9.98 -27.53 7.87
N ARG A 137 -9.98 -28.44 8.85
CA ARG A 137 -9.49 -29.80 8.64
C ARG A 137 -10.63 -30.65 8.10
N THR A 138 -10.54 -31.08 6.85
CA THR A 138 -11.62 -31.80 6.16
C THR A 138 -11.76 -33.24 6.63
N GLU A 139 -12.88 -33.89 6.27
CA GLU A 139 -13.10 -35.33 6.51
C GLU A 139 -12.03 -36.22 5.84
N SER A 140 -11.46 -35.75 4.74
CA SER A 140 -10.34 -36.39 4.03
C SER A 140 -8.97 -36.10 4.64
N ASN A 141 -8.93 -35.47 5.83
CA ASN A 141 -7.70 -35.10 6.53
C ASN A 141 -6.80 -34.15 5.71
N SER A 142 -7.42 -33.23 4.97
CA SER A 142 -6.75 -32.17 4.19
C SER A 142 -7.05 -30.78 4.78
N TRP A 143 -6.22 -29.79 4.45
CA TRP A 143 -6.44 -28.41 4.87
C TRP A 143 -7.21 -27.64 3.79
N ASN A 144 -8.25 -26.93 4.21
CA ASN A 144 -8.84 -25.82 3.47
C ASN A 144 -8.71 -24.56 4.34
N VAL A 145 -8.25 -23.44 3.79
CA VAL A 145 -8.05 -22.19 4.53
C VAL A 145 -8.86 -21.10 3.82
N PRO A 146 -10.17 -20.98 4.12
CA PRO A 146 -11.03 -20.04 3.43
C PRO A 146 -10.64 -18.58 3.73
N GLU A 147 -10.28 -18.28 4.97
CA GLU A 147 -9.94 -16.93 5.41
C GLU A 147 -8.55 -16.90 6.04
N LYS A 148 -7.80 -15.86 5.72
CA LYS A 148 -6.48 -15.59 6.26
C LYS A 148 -6.29 -14.08 6.41
N THR A 149 -5.55 -13.69 7.43
CA THR A 149 -5.20 -12.30 7.68
C THR A 149 -3.85 -12.23 8.40
N PHE A 150 -3.41 -11.01 8.70
CA PHE A 150 -2.20 -10.74 9.46
C PHE A 150 -2.55 -10.07 10.80
N TYR A 151 -1.63 -10.16 11.75
CA TYR A 151 -1.57 -9.30 12.92
C TYR A 151 -0.44 -8.27 12.72
N PRO A 152 -0.55 -7.02 13.16
CA PRO A 152 0.44 -5.98 12.84
C PRO A 152 1.89 -6.31 13.27
N GLU A 153 2.03 -7.13 14.32
CA GLU A 153 3.32 -7.55 14.86
C GLU A 153 3.45 -9.08 14.90
N ASP A 154 4.69 -9.57 14.94
CA ASP A 154 4.96 -10.99 15.18
C ASP A 154 4.92 -11.31 16.66
N PHE A 155 4.31 -12.44 17.02
CA PHE A 155 4.35 -12.94 18.39
C PHE A 155 5.79 -13.29 18.78
N GLN A 156 6.27 -12.64 19.83
CA GLN A 156 7.61 -12.87 20.35
C GLN A 156 7.64 -14.12 21.25
N TYR A 157 8.83 -14.71 21.39
CA TYR A 157 8.97 -15.85 22.28
C TYR A 157 8.86 -15.42 23.75
N GLY A 158 7.99 -16.11 24.50
CA GLY A 158 7.75 -15.83 25.91
C GLY A 158 6.66 -14.81 26.20
N ASP A 159 6.20 -14.06 25.18
CA ASP A 159 5.08 -13.15 25.32
C ASP A 159 3.74 -13.90 25.27
N THR A 160 2.84 -13.55 26.17
CA THR A 160 1.52 -14.17 26.28
C THR A 160 0.48 -13.34 25.56
N HIS A 161 -0.29 -13.99 24.70
CA HIS A 161 -1.38 -13.37 23.96
C HIS A 161 -2.72 -14.05 24.29
N ARG A 162 -3.76 -13.25 24.51
CA ARG A 162 -5.12 -13.74 24.77
C ARG A 162 -5.79 -14.06 23.44
N LEU A 163 -6.11 -15.33 23.21
CA LEU A 163 -6.93 -15.75 22.08
C LEU A 163 -8.37 -15.96 22.52
N LYS A 164 -9.31 -15.55 21.66
CA LYS A 164 -10.74 -15.76 21.89
C LYS A 164 -11.43 -16.13 20.59
N VAL A 165 -12.25 -17.17 20.64
CA VAL A 165 -13.17 -17.59 19.58
C VAL A 165 -14.59 -17.46 20.11
N ILE A 166 -15.42 -16.67 19.43
CA ILE A 166 -16.86 -16.62 19.67
C ILE A 166 -17.53 -17.43 18.59
N VAL A 167 -18.43 -18.33 18.97
CA VAL A 167 -19.16 -19.22 18.08
C VAL A 167 -20.66 -19.00 18.28
N LYS A 168 -21.37 -18.71 17.19
CA LYS A 168 -22.83 -18.53 17.15
C LYS A 168 -23.39 -19.06 15.83
N ASP A 169 -24.19 -20.11 15.88
CA ASP A 169 -24.75 -20.76 14.68
C ASP A 169 -23.64 -21.12 13.66
N ASN A 170 -23.65 -20.61 12.42
CA ASN A 170 -22.57 -20.83 11.45
C ASN A 170 -21.45 -19.77 11.53
N ARG A 171 -21.61 -18.75 12.38
CA ARG A 171 -20.69 -17.63 12.48
C ARG A 171 -19.65 -17.81 13.58
N VAL A 172 -18.41 -17.43 13.25
CA VAL A 172 -17.27 -17.45 14.17
C VAL A 172 -16.51 -16.14 14.10
N GLN A 173 -16.11 -15.65 15.27
CA GLN A 173 -15.25 -14.49 15.41
C GLN A 173 -13.96 -14.89 16.14
N HIS A 174 -12.81 -14.57 15.56
CA HIS A 174 -11.50 -14.79 16.17
C HIS A 174 -10.92 -13.47 16.64
N PHE A 175 -10.32 -13.48 17.83
CA PHE A 175 -9.72 -12.31 18.44
C PHE A 175 -8.32 -12.60 18.95
N VAL A 176 -7.44 -11.62 18.81
CA VAL A 176 -6.12 -11.57 19.45
C VAL A 176 -6.08 -10.36 20.36
N ASN A 177 -5.78 -10.54 21.64
CA ASN A 177 -5.66 -9.44 22.62
C ASN A 177 -6.89 -8.49 22.65
N GLY A 178 -8.08 -9.03 22.38
CA GLY A 178 -9.33 -8.27 22.32
C GLY A 178 -9.65 -7.64 20.95
N GLN A 179 -8.70 -7.59 20.03
CA GLN A 179 -8.91 -7.11 18.65
C GLN A 179 -9.57 -8.21 17.80
N LEU A 180 -10.68 -7.88 17.14
CA LEU A 180 -11.32 -8.77 16.16
C LEU A 180 -10.41 -8.88 14.93
N VAL A 181 -10.03 -10.10 14.56
CA VAL A 181 -9.13 -10.36 13.43
C VAL A 181 -9.80 -11.14 12.31
N ILE A 182 -10.76 -12.02 12.61
CA ILE A 182 -11.55 -12.75 11.62
C ILE A 182 -13.01 -12.77 12.08
N ASP A 183 -13.94 -12.49 11.18
CA ASP A 183 -15.38 -12.62 11.38
C ASP A 183 -15.96 -13.28 10.13
N THR A 184 -16.47 -14.51 10.24
CA THR A 184 -16.88 -15.31 9.09
C THR A 184 -18.06 -16.22 9.42
N ASP A 185 -18.94 -16.42 8.45
CA ASP A 185 -20.09 -17.32 8.51
C ASP A 185 -19.85 -18.67 7.79
N LEU A 186 -18.59 -18.92 7.41
CA LEU A 186 -18.14 -20.13 6.71
C LEU A 186 -17.98 -21.36 7.63
N ALA A 187 -18.36 -21.28 8.91
CA ALA A 187 -18.41 -22.43 9.81
C ALA A 187 -19.78 -23.14 9.75
N ASP A 188 -20.28 -23.38 8.53
CA ASP A 188 -21.65 -23.79 8.20
C ASP A 188 -21.89 -25.31 8.14
N THR A 189 -20.83 -26.10 8.22
CA THR A 189 -20.89 -27.55 8.03
C THR A 189 -21.14 -28.31 9.35
N TRP A 190 -20.41 -27.97 10.42
CA TRP A 190 -20.57 -28.55 11.75
C TRP A 190 -21.01 -27.48 12.75
N TYR A 191 -21.99 -27.79 13.60
CA TYR A 191 -22.58 -26.86 14.57
C TYR A 191 -22.29 -27.22 16.03
N GLU A 192 -21.92 -28.46 16.32
CA GLU A 192 -21.52 -28.94 17.64
C GLU A 192 -20.25 -29.79 17.52
N GLY A 193 -19.55 -30.01 18.63
CA GLY A 193 -18.37 -30.89 18.68
C GLY A 193 -17.41 -30.48 19.80
N ASP A 194 -16.32 -31.24 19.93
CA ASP A 194 -15.34 -31.02 20.98
C ASP A 194 -14.46 -29.79 20.69
N LEU A 195 -13.69 -29.36 21.69
CA LEU A 195 -12.67 -28.32 21.57
C LEU A 195 -11.28 -28.94 21.59
N GLY A 196 -10.25 -28.14 21.37
CA GLY A 196 -8.89 -28.60 21.58
C GLY A 196 -7.81 -27.58 21.29
N PHE A 197 -6.58 -28.05 21.43
CA PHE A 197 -5.36 -27.32 21.10
C PHE A 197 -4.54 -28.12 20.11
N GLN A 198 -3.90 -27.43 19.17
CA GLN A 198 -2.96 -28.04 18.24
C GLN A 198 -1.72 -27.20 18.05
N VAL A 199 -0.57 -27.86 17.88
CA VAL A 199 0.72 -27.23 17.56
C VAL A 199 1.42 -28.00 16.44
N SER A 200 1.99 -27.30 15.46
CA SER A 200 2.75 -27.88 14.35
C SER A 200 4.11 -27.21 14.17
N GLY A 201 5.19 -27.95 14.44
CA GLY A 201 6.58 -27.48 14.32
C GLY A 201 6.96 -26.39 15.32
N ALA A 202 6.32 -26.34 16.49
CA ALA A 202 6.57 -25.37 17.53
C ALA A 202 6.40 -25.98 18.92
N THR A 203 6.81 -25.22 19.94
CA THR A 203 6.52 -25.49 21.35
C THR A 203 5.72 -24.32 21.89
N VAL A 204 4.52 -24.58 22.43
CA VAL A 204 3.57 -23.56 22.86
C VAL A 204 2.96 -23.93 24.20
N GLU A 205 2.88 -22.94 25.09
CA GLU A 205 2.14 -23.02 26.36
C GLU A 205 0.72 -22.48 26.17
N PHE A 206 -0.25 -23.13 26.80
CA PHE A 206 -1.62 -22.68 26.95
C PHE A 206 -2.00 -22.57 28.43
N ASP A 207 -2.75 -21.53 28.78
CA ASP A 207 -3.18 -21.24 30.15
C ASP A 207 -4.52 -20.47 30.17
N ASN A 208 -5.10 -20.26 31.35
CA ASN A 208 -6.31 -19.46 31.58
C ASN A 208 -7.46 -19.79 30.62
N VAL A 209 -7.72 -21.09 30.44
CA VAL A 209 -8.70 -21.63 29.51
C VAL A 209 -10.10 -21.43 30.06
N LEU A 210 -10.94 -20.74 29.29
CA LEU A 210 -12.29 -20.37 29.70
C LEU A 210 -13.27 -20.67 28.58
N VAL A 211 -14.30 -21.47 28.90
CA VAL A 211 -15.41 -21.73 28.00
C VAL A 211 -16.74 -21.40 28.68
N LYS A 212 -17.53 -20.54 28.05
CA LYS A 212 -18.85 -20.15 28.52
C LYS A 212 -19.89 -20.40 27.43
N THR A 213 -21.09 -20.82 27.81
CA THR A 213 -22.23 -20.81 26.87
C THR A 213 -22.52 -19.38 26.43
N ARG A 214 -23.15 -19.24 25.26
CA ARG A 214 -23.63 -17.95 24.77
C ARG A 214 -25.08 -18.07 24.32
N THR A 215 -25.90 -17.13 24.74
CA THR A 215 -27.31 -17.03 24.34
C THR A 215 -27.60 -15.77 23.54
N GLU A 216 -26.77 -14.74 23.68
CA GLU A 216 -26.91 -13.48 22.95
C GLU A 216 -26.50 -13.63 21.49
N ASP A 217 -27.32 -13.08 20.60
CA ASP A 217 -26.99 -12.99 19.18
C ASP A 217 -25.72 -12.16 18.97
N LEU A 218 -25.05 -12.40 17.85
CA LEU A 218 -24.01 -11.49 17.39
C LEU A 218 -24.67 -10.27 16.74
N PRO A 219 -24.04 -9.09 16.81
CA PRO A 219 -24.47 -7.97 15.96
C PRO A 219 -24.50 -8.44 14.49
N PRO A 220 -25.29 -7.85 13.59
CA PRO A 220 -25.26 -8.19 12.16
C PRO A 220 -23.82 -8.29 11.66
N MET A 221 -23.52 -9.29 10.84
CA MET A 221 -22.23 -9.35 10.17
C MET A 221 -22.17 -8.13 9.27
N GLU A 222 -21.16 -7.28 9.46
CA GLU A 222 -20.92 -6.22 8.49
C GLU A 222 -20.54 -6.92 7.19
N ASP A 223 -21.20 -6.55 6.09
CA ASP A 223 -20.70 -6.89 4.76
C ASP A 223 -19.22 -6.49 4.71
N ASN A 224 -18.40 -7.27 4.02
CA ASN A 224 -16.98 -6.94 3.90
C ASN A 224 -16.84 -5.45 3.56
N ASN A 225 -16.26 -4.66 4.48
CA ASN A 225 -16.18 -3.21 4.35
C ASN A 225 -15.29 -2.77 3.17
N ALA A 226 -14.76 -3.72 2.41
CA ALA A 226 -14.17 -3.52 1.10
C ALA A 226 -15.20 -2.89 0.14
N PHE A 227 -15.19 -1.56 0.07
CA PHE A 227 -15.98 -0.82 -0.90
C PHE A 227 -15.07 -0.03 -1.85
N LEU A 228 -15.55 0.13 -3.08
CA LEU A 228 -14.90 0.93 -4.10
C LEU A 228 -15.83 2.10 -4.44
N PRO A 229 -15.51 3.34 -4.02
CA PRO A 229 -16.29 4.50 -4.41
C PRO A 229 -16.38 4.64 -5.93
N ASP A 230 -17.57 5.03 -6.42
CA ASP A 230 -17.75 5.37 -7.83
C ASP A 230 -16.79 6.49 -8.23
N GLU A 231 -16.23 6.37 -9.43
CA GLU A 231 -15.42 7.42 -10.03
C GLU A 231 -16.14 8.06 -11.21
N PRO A 232 -15.89 9.34 -11.49
CA PRO A 232 -16.48 10.02 -12.63
C PRO A 232 -15.98 9.41 -13.94
N GLU A 233 -16.86 9.30 -14.93
CA GLU A 233 -16.44 8.95 -16.28
C GLU A 233 -15.39 9.96 -16.77
N THR A 234 -14.25 9.44 -17.22
CA THR A 234 -13.13 10.25 -17.68
C THR A 234 -12.49 9.66 -18.90
N ASN A 235 -12.07 10.56 -19.78
CA ASN A 235 -11.34 10.25 -21.01
C ASN A 235 -9.82 10.37 -20.83
N MET A 236 -9.37 10.75 -19.63
CA MET A 236 -7.96 10.93 -19.28
C MET A 236 -7.39 9.67 -18.62
N LEU A 237 -6.11 9.40 -18.87
CA LEU A 237 -5.39 8.45 -18.02
C LEU A 237 -5.14 9.07 -16.64
N ASN A 238 -5.22 8.24 -15.60
CA ASN A 238 -4.86 8.57 -14.22
C ASN A 238 -5.56 9.86 -13.75
N ALA A 239 -6.87 9.99 -14.01
CA ALA A 239 -7.62 11.11 -13.50
C ALA A 239 -7.49 11.17 -11.96
N PRO A 240 -7.23 12.36 -11.39
CA PRO A 240 -7.06 12.49 -9.95
C PRO A 240 -8.35 12.16 -9.22
N THR A 241 -8.20 11.55 -8.06
CA THR A 241 -9.32 11.32 -7.14
C THR A 241 -9.90 12.65 -6.67
N VAL A 242 -11.21 12.80 -6.73
CA VAL A 242 -11.89 14.00 -6.23
C VAL A 242 -12.15 13.84 -4.74
N ILE A 243 -11.63 14.80 -3.96
CA ILE A 243 -11.78 14.86 -2.51
C ILE A 243 -12.56 16.14 -2.19
N SER A 244 -13.79 15.99 -1.70
CA SER A 244 -14.59 17.15 -1.29
C SER A 244 -14.00 17.77 -0.04
N SER A 245 -13.83 19.09 0.00
CA SER A 245 -13.37 19.81 1.20
C SER A 245 -14.46 20.00 2.26
N TYR A 246 -15.67 19.49 2.03
CA TYR A 246 -16.83 19.59 2.90
C TYR A 246 -17.79 18.40 2.69
N ILE A 247 -18.74 18.20 3.61
CA ILE A 247 -19.88 17.30 3.42
C ILE A 247 -21.15 18.15 3.24
N PRO A 248 -21.90 17.99 2.13
CA PRO A 248 -23.20 18.63 1.97
C PRO A 248 -24.28 17.94 2.81
N ASN A 249 -25.37 18.67 3.08
CA ASN A 249 -26.56 18.11 3.73
C ASN A 249 -27.22 16.98 2.92
N GLU A 250 -27.01 16.94 1.61
CA GLU A 250 -27.49 15.87 0.73
C GLU A 250 -26.30 15.22 0.01
N ILE A 251 -25.99 13.98 0.37
CA ILE A 251 -24.87 13.20 -0.16
C ILE A 251 -24.92 13.05 -1.70
N SER A 252 -26.10 13.06 -2.31
CA SER A 252 -26.29 13.01 -3.76
C SER A 252 -25.58 14.15 -4.52
N GLN A 253 -25.21 15.24 -3.84
CA GLN A 253 -24.45 16.35 -4.42
C GLN A 253 -22.96 16.02 -4.66
N LEU A 254 -22.48 14.90 -4.13
CA LEU A 254 -21.10 14.41 -4.26
C LEU A 254 -20.99 13.20 -5.22
N GLU A 255 -21.86 13.11 -6.23
CA GLU A 255 -21.71 12.10 -7.30
C GLU A 255 -20.33 12.22 -7.98
N GLY A 256 -19.62 11.09 -8.12
CA GLY A 256 -18.25 11.06 -8.66
C GLY A 256 -17.16 11.57 -7.69
N VAL A 257 -17.46 11.71 -6.40
CA VAL A 257 -16.47 12.03 -5.36
C VAL A 257 -16.14 10.76 -4.58
N SER A 258 -14.85 10.46 -4.43
CA SER A 258 -14.42 9.23 -3.73
C SER A 258 -14.16 9.44 -2.24
N SER A 259 -13.84 10.68 -1.83
CA SER A 259 -13.40 10.97 -0.46
C SER A 259 -13.90 12.32 0.03
N THR A 260 -14.04 12.46 1.34
CA THR A 260 -14.46 13.71 1.99
C THR A 260 -13.47 14.11 3.09
N LEU A 261 -13.08 15.38 3.08
CA LEU A 261 -12.25 15.97 4.13
C LEU A 261 -13.11 16.31 5.34
N LEU A 262 -12.68 15.82 6.50
CA LEU A 262 -13.35 15.95 7.79
C LEU A 262 -12.43 16.70 8.76
N PRO A 263 -12.53 18.05 8.85
CA PRO A 263 -11.80 18.82 9.87
C PRO A 263 -12.32 18.47 11.26
N ALA A 264 -11.64 17.54 11.93
CA ALA A 264 -12.04 17.04 13.24
C ALA A 264 -11.42 17.89 14.34
N GLU A 265 -12.26 18.35 15.26
CA GLU A 265 -11.88 19.20 16.38
C GLU A 265 -12.51 18.69 17.68
N LEU A 266 -11.90 19.02 18.81
CA LEU A 266 -12.46 18.75 20.14
C LEU A 266 -13.49 19.85 20.48
N ASN A 267 -14.75 19.47 20.69
CA ASN A 267 -15.81 20.42 21.01
C ASN A 267 -15.84 20.78 22.52
N GLU A 268 -16.71 21.72 22.89
CA GLU A 268 -16.83 22.18 24.30
C GLU A 268 -17.27 21.08 25.28
N SER A 269 -17.94 20.03 24.79
CA SER A 269 -18.37 18.86 25.58
C SER A 269 -17.27 17.81 25.77
N GLY A 270 -16.14 17.94 25.05
CA GLY A 270 -15.05 16.99 25.04
C GLY A 270 -15.19 15.85 24.02
N ASP A 271 -16.15 15.95 23.10
CA ASP A 271 -16.32 14.98 22.01
C ASP A 271 -15.65 15.48 20.72
N ILE A 272 -15.34 14.56 19.80
CA ILE A 272 -14.79 14.92 18.48
C ILE A 272 -15.93 15.26 17.51
N SER A 273 -15.86 16.44 16.90
CA SER A 273 -16.85 16.92 15.95
C SER A 273 -16.24 17.46 14.66
N VAL A 274 -17.06 17.51 13.61
CA VAL A 274 -16.79 18.20 12.36
C VAL A 274 -17.86 19.27 12.21
N GLY A 275 -17.50 20.51 12.50
CA GLY A 275 -18.49 21.58 12.70
C GLY A 275 -19.44 21.22 13.85
N ASP A 276 -20.75 21.20 13.57
CA ASP A 276 -21.80 20.93 14.56
C ASP A 276 -22.16 19.45 14.73
N GLN A 277 -21.57 18.54 13.94
CA GLN A 277 -21.87 17.10 13.97
C GLN A 277 -20.78 16.29 14.65
N LEU A 278 -21.15 15.27 15.43
CA LEU A 278 -20.17 14.32 15.98
C LEU A 278 -19.49 13.54 14.86
N LEU A 279 -18.20 13.29 15.01
CA LEU A 279 -17.43 12.54 14.02
C LEU A 279 -17.94 11.10 13.89
N THR A 280 -18.37 10.47 14.98
CA THR A 280 -18.97 9.11 14.98
C THR A 280 -20.15 9.02 14.04
N ASP A 281 -21.11 9.92 14.20
CA ASP A 281 -22.36 9.92 13.45
C ASP A 281 -22.09 10.18 11.96
N LEU A 282 -21.13 11.05 11.67
CA LEU A 282 -20.74 11.39 10.32
C LEU A 282 -20.04 10.22 9.62
N LEU A 283 -19.15 9.50 10.32
CA LEU A 283 -18.48 8.31 9.80
C LEU A 283 -19.49 7.21 9.46
N ASP A 284 -20.52 7.01 10.30
CA ASP A 284 -21.60 6.07 10.02
C ASP A 284 -22.47 6.51 8.83
N GLU A 285 -22.72 7.81 8.67
CA GLU A 285 -23.48 8.34 7.53
C GLU A 285 -22.79 8.09 6.18
N ILE A 286 -21.47 8.23 6.13
CA ILE A 286 -20.65 8.12 4.91
C ILE A 286 -20.08 6.71 4.66
N ARG A 287 -20.22 5.79 5.62
CA ARG A 287 -19.73 4.41 5.51
C ARG A 287 -20.19 3.75 4.21
N GLY A 288 -19.26 3.13 3.50
CA GLY A 288 -19.51 2.46 2.21
C GLY A 288 -19.80 3.40 1.03
N LYS A 289 -19.71 4.72 1.23
CA LYS A 289 -19.99 5.74 0.19
C LYS A 289 -18.75 6.57 -0.12
N PHE A 290 -18.05 7.03 0.92
CA PHE A 290 -16.85 7.86 0.79
C PHE A 290 -15.73 7.36 1.69
N ILE A 291 -14.49 7.53 1.23
CA ILE A 291 -13.30 7.31 2.06
C ILE A 291 -13.12 8.55 2.96
N PRO A 292 -13.15 8.42 4.29
CA PRO A 292 -12.94 9.55 5.19
C PRO A 292 -11.48 10.02 5.16
N VAL A 293 -11.29 11.34 5.05
CA VAL A 293 -10.00 12.02 5.25
C VAL A 293 -10.12 12.89 6.48
N ILE A 294 -9.75 12.35 7.65
CA ILE A 294 -9.83 13.02 8.95
C ILE A 294 -8.65 13.98 9.07
N LYS A 295 -8.92 15.29 8.99
CA LYS A 295 -7.92 16.32 9.25
C LYS A 295 -7.88 16.62 10.74
N VAL A 296 -6.71 16.47 11.36
CA VAL A 296 -6.49 16.73 12.80
C VAL A 296 -5.29 17.66 12.96
N GLU A 297 -5.49 18.81 13.58
CA GLU A 297 -4.39 19.78 13.85
C GLU A 297 -4.22 20.06 15.35
N ASP A 298 -5.20 19.70 16.20
CA ASP A 298 -5.10 19.78 17.66
C ASP A 298 -4.67 18.44 18.24
N VAL A 299 -3.54 18.42 18.94
CA VAL A 299 -3.01 17.23 19.63
C VAL A 299 -3.98 16.71 20.69
N ASN A 300 -4.77 17.59 21.32
CA ASN A 300 -5.74 17.17 22.35
C ASN A 300 -6.93 16.38 21.77
N ALA A 301 -7.18 16.47 20.46
CA ALA A 301 -8.23 15.71 19.80
C ALA A 301 -7.79 14.26 19.48
N VAL A 302 -6.49 13.95 19.52
CA VAL A 302 -5.95 12.65 19.09
C VAL A 302 -6.56 11.46 19.86
N PRO A 303 -6.63 11.46 21.20
CA PRO A 303 -7.24 10.34 21.92
C PRO A 303 -8.70 10.11 21.53
N GLY A 304 -9.47 11.18 21.38
CA GLY A 304 -10.86 11.09 20.95
C GLY A 304 -11.00 10.58 19.52
N VAL A 305 -10.11 10.95 18.60
CA VAL A 305 -10.13 10.43 17.22
C VAL A 305 -9.82 8.93 17.20
N ILE A 306 -8.86 8.48 18.00
CA ILE A 306 -8.54 7.05 18.16
C ILE A 306 -9.76 6.29 18.69
N ASP A 307 -10.40 6.79 19.76
CA ASP A 307 -11.61 6.19 20.34
C ASP A 307 -12.76 6.11 19.33
N VAL A 308 -12.93 7.13 18.48
CA VAL A 308 -13.94 7.15 17.41
C VAL A 308 -13.63 6.10 16.34
N LEU A 309 -12.38 5.98 15.90
CA LEU A 309 -11.97 4.96 14.92
C LEU A 309 -12.19 3.53 15.45
N ASP A 310 -11.84 3.30 16.73
CA ASP A 310 -12.06 2.02 17.41
C ASP A 310 -13.55 1.69 17.52
N SER A 311 -14.34 2.61 18.07
CA SER A 311 -15.77 2.38 18.31
C SER A 311 -16.57 2.20 17.01
N ALA A 312 -16.18 2.90 15.94
CA ALA A 312 -16.78 2.75 14.63
C ALA A 312 -16.15 1.61 13.78
N SER A 313 -15.11 0.92 14.27
CA SER A 313 -14.39 -0.12 13.52
C SER A 313 -13.92 0.34 12.13
N ILE A 314 -13.46 1.60 12.03
CA ILE A 314 -13.02 2.20 10.77
C ILE A 314 -11.54 1.93 10.54
N ASN A 315 -11.28 0.99 9.63
CA ASN A 315 -9.92 0.64 9.20
C ASN A 315 -9.51 1.28 7.86
N ASP A 316 -10.48 1.84 7.13
CA ASP A 316 -10.29 2.40 5.80
C ASP A 316 -10.43 3.94 5.81
N ALA A 317 -9.49 4.62 6.48
CA ALA A 317 -9.45 6.07 6.56
C ALA A 317 -8.07 6.66 6.23
N HIS A 318 -8.05 7.96 5.92
CA HIS A 318 -6.84 8.78 5.97
C HIS A 318 -6.85 9.68 7.20
N VAL A 319 -5.69 9.85 7.82
CA VAL A 319 -5.40 10.96 8.73
C VAL A 319 -4.52 11.98 8.00
N LEU A 320 -4.93 13.24 8.03
CA LEU A 320 -4.22 14.37 7.41
C LEU A 320 -3.84 15.39 8.48
N SER A 321 -2.56 15.74 8.57
CA SER A 321 -2.09 16.75 9.53
C SER A 321 -0.84 17.46 9.05
N SER A 322 -0.66 18.72 9.45
CA SER A 322 0.63 19.42 9.33
C SER A 322 1.60 19.02 10.45
N ASN A 323 1.09 18.40 11.52
CA ASN A 323 1.86 17.92 12.66
C ASN A 323 2.15 16.41 12.53
N LEU A 324 3.43 16.07 12.36
CA LEU A 324 3.86 14.68 12.16
C LEU A 324 3.59 13.80 13.38
N ASP A 325 3.59 14.36 14.60
CA ASP A 325 3.36 13.58 15.82
C ASP A 325 1.90 13.13 15.91
N ILE A 326 0.95 13.95 15.44
CA ILE A 326 -0.47 13.57 15.32
C ILE A 326 -0.63 12.36 14.40
N ILE A 327 0.04 12.39 13.24
CA ILE A 327 -0.01 11.27 12.27
C ILE A 327 0.58 10.01 12.90
N ARG A 328 1.73 10.11 13.58
CA ARG A 328 2.38 8.95 14.22
C ARG A 328 1.49 8.34 15.29
N GLU A 329 0.98 9.15 16.22
CA GLU A 329 0.19 8.66 17.35
C GLU A 329 -1.08 7.94 16.88
N ILE A 330 -1.81 8.52 15.92
CA ILE A 330 -3.01 7.87 15.35
C ILE A 330 -2.65 6.57 14.64
N LYS A 331 -1.56 6.54 13.87
CA LYS A 331 -1.16 5.35 13.13
C LYS A 331 -0.53 4.25 13.99
N GLU A 332 0.11 4.61 15.09
CA GLU A 332 0.58 3.65 16.08
C GLU A 332 -0.60 2.94 16.76
N ALA A 333 -1.68 3.67 17.04
CA ALA A 333 -2.93 3.08 17.52
C ALA A 333 -3.70 2.32 16.42
N HIS A 334 -3.66 2.82 15.18
CA HIS A 334 -4.40 2.27 14.02
C HIS A 334 -3.49 2.08 12.80
N PRO A 335 -2.69 0.99 12.72
CA PRO A 335 -1.68 0.81 11.68
C PRO A 335 -2.18 0.75 10.24
N THR A 336 -3.46 0.44 10.03
CA THR A 336 -4.12 0.39 8.71
C THR A 336 -4.63 1.75 8.23
N VAL A 337 -4.74 2.74 9.12
CA VAL A 337 -5.11 4.12 8.77
C VAL A 337 -3.95 4.77 8.02
N ARG A 338 -4.25 5.37 6.87
CA ARG A 338 -3.24 5.94 5.99
C ARG A 338 -2.89 7.36 6.42
N GLY A 339 -1.61 7.72 6.36
CA GLY A 339 -1.14 9.07 6.68
C GLY A 339 -1.02 9.95 5.43
N THR A 340 -1.39 11.22 5.58
CA THR A 340 -1.15 12.28 4.60
C THR A 340 -0.48 13.47 5.29
N VAL A 341 0.72 13.84 4.83
CA VAL A 341 1.44 15.01 5.38
C VAL A 341 0.92 16.30 4.71
N LEU A 342 0.34 17.21 5.49
CA LEU A 342 -0.14 18.51 5.01
C LEU A 342 1.00 19.53 5.01
N TYR A 343 1.26 20.14 3.85
CA TYR A 343 2.26 21.20 3.72
C TYR A 343 1.62 22.58 3.73
N GLU A 344 1.91 23.40 4.74
CA GLU A 344 1.28 24.72 4.90
C GLU A 344 2.16 25.92 4.54
N LYS A 345 3.44 25.70 4.19
CA LYS A 345 4.31 26.81 3.81
C LYS A 345 3.89 27.40 2.45
N ASN A 346 4.31 28.63 2.19
CA ASN A 346 4.01 29.38 0.98
C ASN A 346 5.09 29.31 -0.12
N HIS A 347 6.12 28.47 0.09
CA HIS A 347 7.21 28.22 -0.86
C HIS A 347 7.61 26.76 -0.75
N LEU A 348 8.15 26.20 -1.84
CA LEU A 348 8.61 24.82 -1.91
C LEU A 348 9.90 24.78 -2.72
N ASN A 349 11.03 24.61 -2.04
CA ASN A 349 12.34 24.48 -2.68
C ASN A 349 12.83 23.02 -2.63
N LYS A 350 14.00 22.72 -3.22
CA LYS A 350 14.56 21.36 -3.25
C LYS A 350 14.75 20.74 -1.86
N HIS A 351 15.16 21.52 -0.87
CA HIS A 351 15.32 21.04 0.50
C HIS A 351 13.95 20.71 1.13
N ASP A 352 12.93 21.54 0.91
CA ASP A 352 11.57 21.24 1.38
C ASP A 352 11.01 19.96 0.71
N LEU A 353 11.28 19.74 -0.58
CA LEU A 353 10.88 18.52 -1.29
C LEU A 353 11.50 17.26 -0.68
N GLN A 354 12.82 17.28 -0.46
CA GLN A 354 13.52 16.17 0.20
C GLN A 354 12.97 15.95 1.61
N LYS A 355 12.77 17.03 2.36
CA LYS A 355 12.25 16.95 3.72
C LYS A 355 10.84 16.35 3.78
N LEU A 356 9.98 16.69 2.83
CA LEU A 356 8.64 16.11 2.73
C LEU A 356 8.66 14.61 2.43
N VAL A 357 9.62 14.12 1.65
CA VAL A 357 9.82 12.67 1.42
C VAL A 357 10.19 11.99 2.74
N GLU A 358 11.16 12.55 3.47
CA GLU A 358 11.56 12.03 4.78
C GLU A 358 10.39 12.03 5.77
N ASP A 359 9.66 13.14 5.87
CA ASP A 359 8.55 13.32 6.81
C ASP A 359 7.39 12.37 6.49
N ALA A 360 7.10 12.16 5.20
CA ALA A 360 6.14 11.16 4.78
C ALA A 360 6.61 9.76 5.20
N ASN A 361 7.85 9.38 4.93
CA ASN A 361 8.39 8.06 5.29
C ASN A 361 8.47 7.83 6.81
N LEU A 362 8.89 8.83 7.58
CA LEU A 362 8.97 8.79 9.06
C LEU A 362 7.61 8.68 9.76
N THR A 363 6.52 8.92 9.03
CA THR A 363 5.15 8.76 9.50
C THR A 363 4.45 7.59 8.80
N ASN A 364 5.18 6.80 7.99
CA ASN A 364 4.66 5.79 7.09
C ASN A 364 3.53 6.33 6.16
N SER A 365 3.50 7.64 5.93
CA SER A 365 2.56 8.30 5.03
C SER A 365 2.97 8.06 3.59
N MET A 366 1.98 7.82 2.73
CA MET A 366 2.19 7.55 1.31
C MET A 366 1.76 8.74 0.43
N THR A 367 1.22 9.77 1.07
CA THR A 367 0.65 10.94 0.42
C THR A 367 1.18 12.22 1.06
N VAL A 368 1.40 13.24 0.23
CA VAL A 368 1.61 14.63 0.66
C VAL A 368 0.50 15.51 0.08
N ALA A 369 -0.03 16.43 0.88
CA ALA A 369 -1.03 17.40 0.44
C ALA A 369 -0.40 18.80 0.32
N LEU A 370 -0.44 19.38 -0.88
CA LEU A 370 0.25 20.62 -1.22
C LEU A 370 -0.75 21.71 -1.66
N PRO A 371 -0.50 23.00 -1.32
CA PRO A 371 -1.27 24.11 -1.86
C PRO A 371 -1.08 24.20 -3.38
N GLU A 372 -2.17 24.34 -4.13
CA GLU A 372 -2.19 24.39 -5.60
C GLU A 372 -1.09 25.28 -6.22
N LYS A 373 -0.84 26.44 -5.62
CA LYS A 373 0.14 27.44 -6.13
C LYS A 373 1.59 26.96 -6.11
N LEU A 374 1.90 25.92 -5.36
CA LEU A 374 3.25 25.36 -5.22
C LEU A 374 3.46 24.13 -6.10
N ILE A 375 2.41 23.66 -6.76
CA ILE A 375 2.45 22.42 -7.54
C ILE A 375 2.89 22.73 -8.97
N THR A 376 3.86 21.95 -9.42
CA THR A 376 4.35 21.92 -10.80
C THR A 376 4.48 20.47 -11.25
N THR A 377 4.53 20.23 -12.55
CA THR A 377 4.79 18.89 -13.10
C THR A 377 6.09 18.28 -12.56
N ASP A 378 7.14 19.09 -12.39
CA ASP A 378 8.44 18.64 -11.84
C ASP A 378 8.32 18.26 -10.36
N THR A 379 7.55 19.03 -9.58
CA THR A 379 7.25 18.71 -8.18
C THR A 379 6.54 17.36 -8.07
N VAL A 380 5.49 17.13 -8.86
CA VAL A 380 4.74 15.87 -8.80
C VAL A 380 5.61 14.70 -9.26
N HIS A 381 6.34 14.88 -10.37
CA HIS A 381 7.29 13.89 -10.85
C HIS A 381 8.35 13.51 -9.80
N PHE A 382 8.87 14.49 -9.05
CA PHE A 382 9.83 14.24 -7.97
C PHE A 382 9.28 13.29 -6.89
N PHE A 383 8.02 13.47 -6.48
CA PHE A 383 7.35 12.62 -5.50
C PHE A 383 6.97 11.26 -6.06
N HIS A 384 6.44 11.21 -7.29
CA HIS A 384 6.11 9.96 -7.99
C HIS A 384 7.33 9.04 -8.14
N ALA A 385 8.49 9.62 -8.51
CA ALA A 385 9.73 8.86 -8.61
C ALA A 385 10.21 8.27 -7.27
N ARG A 386 9.65 8.72 -6.15
CA ARG A 386 9.92 8.26 -4.78
C ARG A 386 8.73 7.52 -4.17
N ALA A 387 7.76 7.12 -5.01
CA ALA A 387 6.55 6.41 -4.63
C ALA A 387 5.72 7.14 -3.56
N ILE A 388 5.52 8.44 -3.74
CA ILE A 388 4.68 9.31 -2.90
C ILE A 388 3.62 9.97 -3.77
N ALA A 389 2.35 9.83 -3.38
CA ALA A 389 1.22 10.50 -4.01
C ALA A 389 1.17 11.98 -3.62
N VAL A 390 0.68 12.82 -4.55
CA VAL A 390 0.50 14.25 -4.35
C VAL A 390 -0.98 14.59 -4.44
N TRP A 391 -1.52 15.14 -3.36
CA TRP A 391 -2.84 15.76 -3.36
C TRP A 391 -2.72 17.28 -3.48
N GLY A 392 -3.43 17.86 -4.44
CA GLY A 392 -3.49 19.31 -4.62
C GLY A 392 -4.70 19.92 -3.94
N ILE A 393 -4.46 20.94 -3.12
CA ILE A 393 -5.52 21.69 -2.43
C ILE A 393 -5.78 23.00 -3.20
N GLY A 394 -6.93 23.10 -3.87
CA GLY A 394 -7.31 24.26 -4.67
C GLY A 394 -8.48 24.03 -5.63
N ASP A 395 -8.82 25.08 -6.38
CA ASP A 395 -10.00 25.13 -7.27
C ASP A 395 -9.64 25.54 -8.73
N ASP A 396 -8.36 25.73 -9.07
CA ASP A 396 -7.85 25.80 -10.45
C ASP A 396 -7.68 24.38 -11.01
N ILE A 397 -8.81 23.72 -11.22
CA ILE A 397 -8.92 22.30 -11.53
C ILE A 397 -8.04 21.87 -12.72
N HIS A 398 -8.09 22.59 -13.83
CA HIS A 398 -7.27 22.26 -15.00
C HIS A 398 -5.77 22.40 -14.70
N SER A 399 -5.36 23.38 -13.87
CA SER A 399 -3.96 23.49 -13.46
C SER A 399 -3.51 22.26 -12.66
N LEU A 400 -4.33 21.80 -11.71
CA LEU A 400 -4.06 20.60 -10.91
C LEU A 400 -3.99 19.33 -11.77
N ILE A 401 -4.97 19.11 -12.67
CA ILE A 401 -4.99 17.99 -13.62
C ILE A 401 -3.69 17.95 -14.45
N HIS A 402 -3.31 19.08 -15.06
CA HIS A 402 -2.12 19.14 -15.91
C HIS A 402 -0.79 19.15 -15.16
N ASN A 403 -0.80 19.48 -13.87
CA ASN A 403 0.37 19.30 -13.02
C ASN A 403 0.56 17.84 -12.61
N GLY A 404 -0.50 17.03 -12.70
CA GLY A 404 -0.44 15.60 -12.52
C GLY A 404 -0.63 15.11 -11.10
N VAL A 405 -1.40 15.84 -10.28
CA VAL A 405 -1.73 15.37 -8.92
C VAL A 405 -2.53 14.08 -8.97
N ASP A 406 -2.45 13.28 -7.91
CA ASP A 406 -3.18 12.02 -7.73
C ASP A 406 -4.55 12.25 -7.07
N GLY A 407 -4.70 13.35 -6.33
CA GLY A 407 -5.94 13.76 -5.70
C GLY A 407 -6.14 15.27 -5.76
N ILE A 408 -7.39 15.72 -5.87
CA ILE A 408 -7.78 17.14 -5.83
C ILE A 408 -8.70 17.35 -4.63
N VAL A 409 -8.22 18.10 -3.65
CA VAL A 409 -9.01 18.59 -2.51
C VAL A 409 -9.62 19.94 -2.90
N THR A 410 -10.94 19.98 -3.08
CA THR A 410 -11.64 21.13 -3.70
C THR A 410 -12.92 21.51 -2.98
N SER A 411 -13.26 22.80 -3.04
CA SER A 411 -14.55 23.33 -2.58
C SER A 411 -15.65 23.22 -3.64
N SER A 412 -15.30 22.80 -4.86
CA SER A 412 -16.20 22.75 -6.02
C SER A 412 -16.21 21.36 -6.70
N PRO A 413 -16.49 20.26 -5.97
CA PRO A 413 -16.34 18.89 -6.47
C PRO A 413 -17.13 18.61 -7.76
N SER A 414 -18.36 19.09 -7.89
CA SER A 414 -19.15 18.91 -9.11
C SER A 414 -18.52 19.60 -10.33
N SER A 415 -17.86 20.74 -10.14
CA SER A 415 -17.12 21.40 -11.23
C SER A 415 -15.88 20.61 -11.63
N THR A 416 -15.25 19.93 -10.67
CA THR A 416 -14.10 19.06 -10.89
C THR A 416 -14.48 17.82 -11.69
N VAL A 417 -15.54 17.13 -11.29
CA VAL A 417 -16.11 15.99 -12.02
C VAL A 417 -16.47 16.40 -13.46
N ASN A 418 -17.15 17.54 -13.64
CA ASN A 418 -17.47 18.08 -14.96
C ASN A 418 -16.24 18.48 -15.79
N ALA A 419 -15.08 18.72 -15.18
CA ALA A 419 -13.86 19.04 -15.91
C ALA A 419 -13.23 17.79 -16.53
N PHE A 420 -13.40 16.62 -15.92
CA PHE A 420 -12.77 15.37 -16.38
C PHE A 420 -13.36 14.86 -17.70
N SER A 421 -14.64 15.13 -17.96
CA SER A 421 -15.33 14.77 -19.20
C SER A 421 -15.05 15.70 -20.37
N GLN A 422 -14.37 16.84 -20.15
CA GLN A 422 -14.05 17.81 -21.21
C GLN A 422 -12.80 17.46 -22.01
N TYR A 423 -12.09 16.39 -21.63
CA TYR A 423 -10.90 15.95 -22.34
C TYR A 423 -11.28 14.89 -23.39
N PRO A 424 -10.59 14.87 -24.55
CA PRO A 424 -10.79 13.82 -25.55
C PRO A 424 -10.40 12.44 -25.03
N GLU A 425 -10.97 11.37 -25.60
CA GLU A 425 -10.57 9.99 -25.29
C GLU A 425 -9.05 9.78 -25.44
N LYS A 426 -8.50 8.88 -24.60
CA LYS A 426 -7.07 8.55 -24.57
C LYS A 426 -6.18 9.77 -24.35
N THR A 427 -6.61 10.69 -23.48
CA THR A 427 -5.82 11.88 -23.14
C THR A 427 -4.77 11.59 -22.08
N LEU A 428 -3.51 11.78 -22.44
CA LEU A 428 -2.37 11.82 -21.54
C LEU A 428 -2.20 13.24 -20.98
N VAL A 429 -2.49 13.43 -19.69
CA VAL A 429 -2.19 14.68 -18.96
C VAL A 429 -0.92 14.59 -18.13
N GLN A 430 -0.44 13.36 -17.87
CA GLN A 430 0.80 13.08 -17.16
C GLN A 430 1.64 12.08 -17.94
N ARG A 431 2.96 12.26 -17.94
CA ARG A 431 3.86 11.23 -18.45
C ARG A 431 3.89 10.05 -17.46
N PRO A 432 3.83 8.78 -17.92
CA PRO A 432 4.06 7.64 -17.03
C PRO A 432 5.45 7.72 -16.37
N ILE A 433 5.67 7.11 -15.22
CA ILE A 433 7.01 6.87 -14.69
C ILE A 433 7.60 5.67 -15.41
N VAL A 434 8.82 5.77 -15.93
CA VAL A 434 9.49 4.65 -16.61
C VAL A 434 10.54 4.06 -15.70
N VAL A 435 10.28 2.84 -15.25
CA VAL A 435 11.22 2.07 -14.44
C VAL A 435 11.89 1.03 -15.33
N ALA A 436 13.20 1.20 -15.55
CA ALA A 436 14.02 0.35 -16.39
C ALA A 436 14.46 -0.89 -15.59
N HIS A 437 13.81 -2.03 -15.85
CA HIS A 437 14.04 -3.28 -15.13
C HIS A 437 15.44 -3.82 -15.43
N ARG A 438 16.31 -3.91 -14.42
CA ARG A 438 17.71 -4.37 -14.58
C ARG A 438 18.49 -3.60 -15.65
N GLY A 439 18.18 -2.32 -15.84
CA GLY A 439 18.58 -1.57 -17.03
C GLY A 439 17.57 -1.80 -18.16
N VAL A 440 18.02 -2.28 -19.33
CA VAL A 440 17.13 -2.54 -20.48
C VAL A 440 17.45 -3.90 -21.12
N PRO A 441 17.04 -5.03 -20.51
CA PRO A 441 17.40 -6.37 -20.98
C PRO A 441 16.87 -6.71 -22.38
N SER A 442 16.02 -5.87 -22.98
CA SER A 442 15.66 -6.00 -24.40
C SER A 442 16.72 -5.49 -25.38
N LEU A 443 17.66 -4.64 -24.97
CA LEU A 443 18.68 -4.03 -25.85
C LEU A 443 20.13 -4.16 -25.35
N ALA A 444 20.34 -4.45 -24.07
CA ALA A 444 21.66 -4.60 -23.46
C ALA A 444 21.64 -5.69 -22.36
N PRO A 445 22.78 -6.29 -21.98
CA PRO A 445 22.82 -7.31 -20.94
C PRO A 445 22.26 -6.77 -19.62
N GLU A 446 21.35 -7.54 -19.00
CA GLU A 446 20.71 -7.17 -17.74
C GLU A 446 21.76 -6.92 -16.65
N ASN A 447 21.49 -5.98 -15.75
CA ASN A 447 22.30 -5.78 -14.54
C ASN A 447 23.78 -5.44 -14.84
N THR A 448 24.05 -4.70 -15.92
CA THR A 448 25.38 -4.23 -16.32
C THR A 448 25.44 -2.72 -16.45
N MET A 449 26.64 -2.13 -16.34
CA MET A 449 26.81 -0.69 -16.55
C MET A 449 26.42 -0.25 -17.97
N ALA A 450 26.61 -1.09 -18.99
CA ALA A 450 26.10 -0.82 -20.33
C ALA A 450 24.57 -0.71 -20.36
N GLY A 451 23.87 -1.68 -19.77
CA GLY A 451 22.40 -1.67 -19.71
C GLY A 451 21.85 -0.47 -18.94
N TYR A 452 22.49 -0.09 -17.83
CA TYR A 452 22.06 1.06 -17.04
C TYR A 452 22.32 2.40 -17.73
N ASN A 453 23.47 2.55 -18.40
CA ASN A 453 23.74 3.78 -19.17
C ASN A 453 22.73 3.93 -20.31
N LEU A 454 22.43 2.84 -21.02
CA LEU A 454 21.42 2.85 -22.07
C LEU A 454 20.02 3.18 -21.53
N ALA A 455 19.63 2.64 -20.36
CA ALA A 455 18.38 2.99 -19.70
C ALA A 455 18.25 4.51 -19.45
N TYR A 456 19.31 5.11 -18.90
CA TYR A 456 19.37 6.55 -18.64
C TYR A 456 19.28 7.36 -19.93
N ASP A 457 20.02 6.97 -20.98
CA ASP A 457 20.01 7.66 -22.27
C ASP A 457 18.64 7.57 -22.98
N LEU A 458 17.87 6.51 -22.72
CA LEU A 458 16.49 6.35 -23.17
C LEU A 458 15.46 7.15 -22.34
N GLY A 459 15.90 7.81 -21.27
CA GLY A 459 15.07 8.67 -20.42
C GLY A 459 14.27 7.92 -19.36
N ALA A 460 14.84 6.83 -18.81
CA ALA A 460 14.29 6.17 -17.63
C ALA A 460 14.26 7.14 -16.43
N ASP A 461 13.15 7.14 -15.70
CA ASP A 461 13.00 7.92 -14.46
C ASP A 461 13.61 7.17 -13.28
N LEU A 462 13.48 5.83 -13.32
CA LEU A 462 14.09 4.92 -12.37
C LEU A 462 14.87 3.83 -13.09
N ILE A 463 15.96 3.39 -12.47
CA ILE A 463 16.69 2.18 -12.86
C ILE A 463 16.58 1.18 -11.72
N GLU A 464 16.03 0.02 -12.03
CA GLU A 464 15.89 -1.07 -11.09
C GLU A 464 17.12 -2.01 -11.14
N THR A 465 17.53 -2.53 -9.99
CA THR A 465 18.71 -3.38 -9.84
C THR A 465 18.53 -4.42 -8.74
N ASP A 466 19.21 -5.56 -8.88
CA ASP A 466 19.18 -6.66 -7.92
C ASP A 466 20.51 -6.80 -7.15
N ILE A 467 20.47 -6.84 -5.82
CA ILE A 467 21.68 -6.93 -4.98
C ILE A 467 21.85 -8.33 -4.40
N GLN A 468 23.06 -8.88 -4.60
CA GLN A 468 23.56 -10.12 -4.03
C GLN A 468 24.88 -9.86 -3.27
N GLN A 469 25.33 -10.82 -2.47
CA GLN A 469 26.60 -10.75 -1.76
C GLN A 469 27.52 -11.91 -2.12
N THR A 470 28.79 -11.59 -2.37
CA THR A 470 29.86 -12.56 -2.65
C THR A 470 30.32 -13.29 -1.38
N LYS A 471 31.07 -14.39 -1.56
CA LYS A 471 31.67 -15.15 -0.46
C LYS A 471 32.54 -14.32 0.49
N ASP A 472 33.23 -13.31 -0.04
CA ASP A 472 34.11 -12.39 0.68
C ASP A 472 33.39 -11.09 1.12
N GLY A 473 32.05 -11.07 1.06
CA GLY A 473 31.22 -10.04 1.69
C GLY A 473 30.98 -8.78 0.84
N HIS A 474 31.40 -8.75 -0.43
CA HIS A 474 31.17 -7.62 -1.32
C HIS A 474 29.78 -7.64 -1.92
N LEU A 475 29.14 -6.47 -2.00
CA LEU A 475 27.86 -6.30 -2.68
C LEU A 475 28.06 -6.21 -4.20
N ILE A 476 27.34 -7.04 -4.93
CA ILE A 476 27.33 -7.06 -6.38
C ILE A 476 25.91 -6.95 -6.91
N ILE A 477 25.84 -6.57 -8.19
CA ILE A 477 24.59 -6.50 -8.92
C ILE A 477 24.39 -7.81 -9.68
N MET A 478 23.37 -8.59 -9.28
CA MET A 478 22.98 -9.82 -9.97
C MET A 478 21.60 -10.30 -9.50
N HIS A 479 20.74 -10.68 -10.45
CA HIS A 479 19.41 -11.22 -10.12
C HIS A 479 19.48 -12.63 -9.53
N ASP A 480 20.12 -13.54 -10.27
CA ASP A 480 20.12 -14.97 -9.95
C ASP A 480 21.08 -15.25 -8.77
N SER A 481 20.77 -16.28 -7.98
CA SER A 481 21.70 -16.77 -6.94
C SER A 481 22.92 -17.49 -7.52
N THR A 482 22.96 -17.69 -8.83
CA THR A 482 24.08 -18.29 -9.57
C THR A 482 24.48 -17.43 -10.76
N VAL A 483 25.76 -17.44 -11.11
CA VAL A 483 26.30 -16.67 -12.24
C VAL A 483 25.97 -17.26 -13.61
N ASN A 484 25.37 -18.46 -13.65
CA ASN A 484 25.29 -19.32 -14.83
C ASN A 484 24.52 -18.73 -16.03
N ARG A 485 23.43 -18.01 -15.78
CA ARG A 485 22.50 -17.59 -16.84
C ARG A 485 23.01 -16.36 -17.59
N THR A 486 23.63 -15.43 -16.89
CA THR A 486 23.99 -14.10 -17.40
C THR A 486 25.48 -13.91 -17.59
N THR A 487 26.31 -14.90 -17.25
CA THR A 487 27.75 -14.85 -17.45
C THR A 487 28.30 -16.12 -18.07
N ASN A 488 29.54 -16.07 -18.57
CA ASN A 488 30.27 -17.25 -19.03
C ASN A 488 30.77 -18.20 -17.91
N GLY A 489 30.43 -17.94 -16.64
CA GLY A 489 30.83 -18.75 -15.49
C GLY A 489 29.78 -19.74 -15.01
N THR A 490 30.10 -20.47 -13.95
CA THR A 490 29.15 -21.33 -13.22
C THR A 490 29.40 -21.30 -11.72
N GLY A 491 28.35 -21.38 -10.91
CA GLY A 491 28.43 -21.46 -9.45
C GLY A 491 27.49 -20.50 -8.76
N LYS A 492 27.30 -20.68 -7.44
CA LYS A 492 26.53 -19.73 -6.63
C LYS A 492 27.34 -18.47 -6.38
N VAL A 493 26.68 -17.32 -6.38
CA VAL A 493 27.31 -16.03 -6.06
C VAL A 493 27.95 -16.08 -4.66
N SER A 494 27.26 -16.67 -3.69
CA SER A 494 27.72 -16.82 -2.31
C SER A 494 28.91 -17.78 -2.12
N ASP A 495 29.27 -18.56 -3.16
CA ASP A 495 30.43 -19.46 -3.13
C ASP A 495 31.67 -18.85 -3.81
N LEU A 496 31.53 -17.70 -4.49
CA LEU A 496 32.58 -17.05 -5.27
C LEU A 496 33.01 -15.73 -4.63
N THR A 497 34.30 -15.42 -4.69
CA THR A 497 34.86 -14.12 -4.30
C THR A 497 34.57 -13.05 -5.35
N LEU A 498 34.62 -11.77 -4.97
CA LEU A 498 34.48 -10.66 -5.92
C LEU A 498 35.52 -10.78 -7.05
N ASN A 499 36.76 -11.15 -6.73
CA ASN A 499 37.81 -11.30 -7.73
C ASN A 499 37.47 -12.38 -8.78
N GLU A 500 36.90 -13.51 -8.37
CA GLU A 500 36.46 -14.57 -9.27
C GLU A 500 35.29 -14.10 -10.14
N ILE A 501 34.29 -13.46 -9.54
CA ILE A 501 33.13 -12.93 -10.28
C ILE A 501 33.56 -11.86 -11.29
N ARG A 502 34.52 -11.01 -10.96
CA ARG A 502 35.03 -9.97 -11.87
C ARG A 502 35.82 -10.52 -13.06
N GLN A 503 36.28 -11.77 -13.02
CA GLN A 503 36.86 -12.41 -14.21
C GLN A 503 35.80 -12.83 -15.22
N LEU A 504 34.55 -13.01 -14.79
CA LEU A 504 33.46 -13.41 -15.66
C LEU A 504 33.11 -12.29 -16.65
N ASP A 505 32.49 -12.70 -17.75
CA ASP A 505 31.93 -11.82 -18.77
C ASP A 505 30.41 -11.87 -18.68
N ALA A 506 29.80 -10.74 -18.32
CA ALA A 506 28.36 -10.57 -18.14
C ALA A 506 27.64 -10.08 -19.40
N GLY A 507 28.36 -9.82 -20.50
CA GLY A 507 27.79 -9.34 -21.75
C GLY A 507 27.86 -10.34 -22.90
N ILE A 508 28.82 -11.25 -22.92
CA ILE A 508 29.06 -12.17 -24.04
C ILE A 508 27.86 -13.08 -24.36
N ILE A 509 27.07 -13.45 -23.35
CA ILE A 509 25.85 -14.25 -23.55
C ILE A 509 24.77 -13.43 -24.28
N PHE A 510 24.71 -12.12 -24.03
CA PHE A 510 23.77 -11.23 -24.68
C PHE A 510 24.16 -10.99 -26.14
N GLY A 511 25.44 -10.74 -26.40
CA GLY A 511 25.97 -10.63 -27.75
C GLY A 511 27.42 -10.15 -27.80
N PRO A 512 28.09 -10.33 -28.96
CA PRO A 512 29.50 -9.95 -29.14
C PRO A 512 29.76 -8.45 -28.98
N ASP A 513 28.76 -7.59 -29.20
CA ASP A 513 28.89 -6.14 -29.01
C ASP A 513 29.07 -5.74 -27.54
N PHE A 514 28.80 -6.65 -26.60
CA PHE A 514 28.97 -6.46 -25.16
C PHE A 514 30.06 -7.36 -24.56
N GLU A 515 30.91 -7.96 -25.39
CA GLU A 515 32.05 -8.75 -24.92
C GLU A 515 32.94 -7.90 -23.99
N GLY A 516 33.27 -8.47 -22.82
CA GLY A 516 34.09 -7.85 -21.79
C GLY A 516 33.32 -7.12 -20.70
N GLU A 517 32.00 -6.95 -20.82
CA GLU A 517 31.17 -6.37 -19.76
C GLU A 517 31.33 -7.18 -18.46
N LYS A 518 31.40 -6.46 -17.34
CA LYS A 518 31.65 -7.05 -16.02
C LYS A 518 30.39 -7.03 -15.18
N VAL A 519 30.29 -8.00 -14.27
CA VAL A 519 29.34 -7.92 -13.15
C VAL A 519 29.71 -6.69 -12.31
N PRO A 520 28.83 -5.68 -12.20
CA PRO A 520 29.13 -4.48 -11.44
C PRO A 520 29.11 -4.75 -9.93
N THR A 521 29.94 -4.02 -9.18
CA THR A 521 29.68 -3.87 -7.74
C THR A 521 28.53 -2.88 -7.51
N PHE A 522 27.86 -2.99 -6.36
CA PHE A 522 26.83 -2.00 -6.01
C PHE A 522 27.43 -0.58 -5.93
N LYS A 523 28.61 -0.44 -5.31
CA LYS A 523 29.38 0.79 -5.33
C LYS A 523 29.63 1.39 -6.73
N GLU A 524 30.05 0.58 -7.70
CA GLU A 524 30.30 1.05 -9.08
C GLU A 524 29.03 1.65 -9.70
N PHE A 525 27.89 1.01 -9.46
CA PHE A 525 26.59 1.49 -9.90
C PHE A 525 26.20 2.81 -9.22
N LEU A 526 26.27 2.89 -7.89
CA LEU A 526 25.98 4.14 -7.16
C LEU A 526 26.86 5.31 -7.65
N ASP A 527 28.16 5.07 -7.81
CA ASP A 527 29.11 6.08 -8.31
C ASP A 527 28.80 6.52 -9.75
N GLY A 528 28.30 5.62 -10.59
CA GLY A 528 27.90 5.90 -11.97
C GLY A 528 26.66 6.79 -12.10
N PHE A 529 25.74 6.73 -11.13
CA PHE A 529 24.43 7.40 -11.22
C PHE A 529 24.21 8.54 -10.21
N LYS A 530 25.03 8.68 -9.17
CA LYS A 530 24.81 9.71 -8.12
C LYS A 530 24.66 11.16 -8.64
N LYS A 531 25.34 11.50 -9.74
CA LYS A 531 25.27 12.84 -10.37
C LYS A 531 24.19 12.98 -11.45
N LYS A 532 23.54 11.89 -11.83
CA LYS A 532 22.49 11.86 -12.85
C LYS A 532 21.13 12.12 -12.20
N ASP A 533 20.19 12.61 -12.99
CA ASP A 533 18.81 12.82 -12.57
C ASP A 533 17.99 11.55 -12.86
N VAL A 534 18.18 10.55 -12.00
CA VAL A 534 17.49 9.26 -12.05
C VAL A 534 17.43 8.72 -10.62
N VAL A 535 16.33 8.05 -10.28
CA VAL A 535 16.17 7.37 -9.00
C VAL A 535 16.56 5.90 -9.15
N LEU A 536 17.18 5.33 -8.14
CA LEU A 536 17.63 3.93 -8.14
C LEU A 536 16.63 3.10 -7.33
N LEU A 537 16.02 2.10 -7.97
CA LEU A 537 15.12 1.15 -7.33
C LEU A 537 15.92 -0.12 -7.01
N VAL A 538 16.25 -0.32 -5.73
CA VAL A 538 17.22 -1.33 -5.29
C VAL A 538 16.48 -2.52 -4.68
N GLU A 539 16.48 -3.66 -5.36
CA GLU A 539 15.94 -4.93 -4.86
C GLU A 539 17.00 -5.74 -4.09
N LEU A 540 16.66 -6.23 -2.90
CA LEU A 540 17.52 -7.15 -2.14
C LEU A 540 17.14 -8.61 -2.41
N LYS A 541 18.14 -9.42 -2.81
CA LYS A 541 18.01 -10.87 -3.06
C LYS A 541 18.68 -11.76 -2.02
N ALA A 542 19.71 -11.26 -1.33
CA ALA A 542 20.44 -12.02 -0.33
C ALA A 542 20.06 -11.58 1.09
N ASP A 543 20.04 -12.55 2.01
CA ASP A 543 19.70 -12.32 3.41
C ASP A 543 20.83 -11.58 4.16
N ASN A 544 20.47 -10.78 5.17
CA ASN A 544 21.41 -10.11 6.09
C ASN A 544 22.38 -9.10 5.43
N ILE A 545 21.95 -8.42 4.38
CA ILE A 545 22.75 -7.42 3.65
C ILE A 545 22.25 -5.97 3.84
N GLU A 546 21.17 -5.75 4.56
CA GLU A 546 20.44 -4.49 4.67
C GLU A 546 21.33 -3.35 5.17
N GLU A 547 22.08 -3.59 6.25
CA GLU A 547 23.03 -2.64 6.83
C GLU A 547 24.16 -2.29 5.85
N ALA A 548 24.69 -3.28 5.12
CA ALA A 548 25.76 -3.07 4.15
C ALA A 548 25.28 -2.25 2.93
N VAL A 549 24.08 -2.55 2.44
CA VAL A 549 23.43 -1.80 1.35
C VAL A 549 23.21 -0.36 1.79
N LEU A 550 22.64 -0.15 2.97
CA LEU A 550 22.41 1.19 3.51
C LEU A 550 23.72 1.97 3.68
N GLN A 551 24.78 1.32 4.16
CA GLN A 551 26.08 1.96 4.32
C GLN A 551 26.66 2.39 2.96
N GLU A 552 26.61 1.56 1.91
CA GLU A 552 27.10 1.96 0.58
C GLU A 552 26.28 3.13 -0.01
N ILE A 553 24.97 3.19 0.24
CA ILE A 553 24.11 4.31 -0.17
C ILE A 553 24.51 5.61 0.57
N LYS A 554 24.69 5.54 1.90
CA LYS A 554 25.13 6.67 2.73
C LYS A 554 26.53 7.16 2.33
N ASP A 555 27.45 6.24 2.05
CA ASP A 555 28.80 6.57 1.57
C ASP A 555 28.77 7.28 0.20
N ALA A 556 27.77 6.97 -0.64
CA ALA A 556 27.54 7.65 -1.91
C ALA A 556 26.82 9.01 -1.75
N GLY A 557 26.13 9.24 -0.62
CA GLY A 557 25.40 10.47 -0.29
C GLY A 557 24.18 10.71 -1.19
N ILE A 558 23.41 9.65 -1.47
CA ILE A 558 22.26 9.65 -2.40
C ILE A 558 21.02 8.97 -1.82
N GLU A 559 20.87 8.98 -0.50
CA GLU A 559 19.69 8.48 0.21
C GLU A 559 18.39 9.04 -0.39
N ASP A 560 18.41 10.32 -0.82
CA ASP A 560 17.28 11.01 -1.45
C ASP A 560 16.97 10.56 -2.89
N LYS A 561 17.78 9.66 -3.46
CA LYS A 561 17.62 9.11 -4.82
C LYS A 561 17.52 7.59 -4.86
N VAL A 562 17.29 6.94 -3.71
CA VAL A 562 17.14 5.49 -3.65
C VAL A 562 15.78 5.12 -3.07
N VAL A 563 15.11 4.19 -3.75
CA VAL A 563 13.92 3.50 -3.24
C VAL A 563 14.32 2.03 -3.05
N LEU A 564 14.08 1.49 -1.87
CA LEU A 564 14.40 0.10 -1.53
C LEU A 564 13.21 -0.79 -1.83
N GLN A 565 13.43 -2.05 -2.22
CA GLN A 565 12.35 -3.02 -2.36
C GLN A 565 12.79 -4.46 -2.10
N SER A 566 11.83 -5.33 -1.77
CA SER A 566 12.07 -6.77 -1.69
C SER A 566 10.78 -7.59 -1.68
N PHE A 567 10.87 -8.86 -2.07
CA PHE A 567 9.84 -9.88 -1.81
C PHE A 567 9.82 -10.35 -0.35
N SER A 568 10.91 -10.13 0.39
CA SER A 568 11.01 -10.47 1.79
C SER A 568 10.43 -9.36 2.64
N VAL A 569 9.36 -9.67 3.38
CA VAL A 569 8.80 -8.74 4.39
C VAL A 569 9.83 -8.42 5.48
N GLU A 570 10.74 -9.34 5.80
CA GLU A 570 11.79 -9.11 6.79
C GLU A 570 12.77 -8.02 6.34
N HIS A 571 13.13 -7.99 5.05
CA HIS A 571 13.91 -6.87 4.49
C HIS A 571 13.14 -5.56 4.58
N VAL A 572 11.84 -5.56 4.28
CA VAL A 572 10.99 -4.37 4.37
C VAL A 572 10.94 -3.82 5.80
N LYS A 573 10.64 -4.68 6.78
CA LYS A 573 10.64 -4.34 8.21
C LYS A 573 12.01 -3.84 8.65
N LYS A 574 13.09 -4.52 8.25
CA LYS A 574 14.44 -4.11 8.63
C LYS A 574 14.77 -2.73 8.09
N PHE A 575 14.37 -2.40 6.87
CA PHE A 575 14.53 -1.04 6.33
C PHE A 575 13.67 0.01 7.03
N ARG A 576 12.45 -0.34 7.45
CA ARG A 576 11.66 0.56 8.31
C ARG A 576 12.37 0.84 9.63
N GLU A 577 13.14 -0.11 10.17
CA GLU A 577 13.94 0.08 11.39
C GLU A 577 15.21 0.92 11.16
N ILE A 578 16.02 0.60 10.15
CA ILE A 578 17.37 1.18 9.98
C ILE A 578 17.44 2.40 9.06
N ALA A 579 16.41 2.60 8.22
CA ALA A 579 16.30 3.69 7.25
C ALA A 579 14.85 4.22 7.13
N PRO A 580 14.21 4.62 8.24
CA PRO A 580 12.81 5.05 8.25
C PRO A 580 12.53 6.28 7.38
N GLU A 581 13.55 7.07 7.02
CA GLU A 581 13.45 8.24 6.14
C GLU A 581 13.35 7.91 4.64
N MET A 582 13.73 6.70 4.23
CA MET A 582 13.74 6.28 2.82
C MET A 582 12.40 5.66 2.42
N SER A 583 12.09 5.60 1.12
CA SER A 583 10.90 4.88 0.63
C SER A 583 11.21 3.39 0.48
N VAL A 584 10.25 2.53 0.86
CA VAL A 584 10.35 1.07 0.66
C VAL A 584 9.13 0.51 -0.08
N GLY A 585 9.38 -0.42 -0.99
CA GLY A 585 8.37 -1.20 -1.70
C GLY A 585 8.37 -2.67 -1.28
N TYR A 586 7.19 -3.26 -1.17
CA TYR A 586 6.97 -4.69 -1.00
C TYR A 586 6.60 -5.32 -2.34
N LEU A 587 7.42 -6.27 -2.78
CA LEU A 587 7.20 -7.03 -4.01
C LEU A 587 6.34 -8.26 -3.73
N TYR A 588 5.34 -8.51 -4.57
CA TYR A 588 4.52 -9.72 -4.44
C TYR A 588 3.97 -10.21 -5.77
N SER A 589 3.54 -11.47 -5.76
CA SER A 589 2.78 -12.09 -6.85
C SER A 589 1.68 -12.96 -6.26
N SER A 590 0.46 -12.76 -6.72
CA SER A 590 -0.73 -13.53 -6.34
C SER A 590 -1.57 -13.87 -7.57
N SER A 591 -2.51 -14.80 -7.41
CA SER A 591 -3.61 -14.97 -8.36
C SER A 591 -4.59 -13.80 -8.26
N VAL A 592 -5.29 -13.49 -9.35
CA VAL A 592 -6.39 -12.52 -9.37
C VAL A 592 -7.70 -13.27 -9.12
N ALA A 593 -8.51 -12.78 -8.18
CA ALA A 593 -9.81 -13.38 -7.88
C ALA A 593 -10.79 -13.31 -9.08
N ALA A 594 -11.70 -14.28 -9.15
CA ALA A 594 -12.60 -14.45 -10.29
C ALA A 594 -13.71 -13.40 -10.36
N THR A 595 -14.20 -12.92 -9.22
CA THR A 595 -15.33 -11.97 -9.12
C THR A 595 -14.83 -10.56 -8.79
N PRO A 596 -15.48 -9.49 -9.29
CA PRO A 596 -15.14 -8.11 -8.94
C PRO A 596 -15.08 -7.86 -7.43
N GLU A 597 -16.04 -8.40 -6.68
CA GLU A 597 -16.15 -8.22 -5.24
C GLU A 597 -14.90 -8.74 -4.54
N ALA A 598 -14.52 -10.00 -4.80
CA ALA A 598 -13.31 -10.60 -4.23
C ALA A 598 -12.02 -9.87 -4.65
N ARG A 599 -11.99 -9.21 -5.81
CA ARG A 599 -10.83 -8.39 -6.23
C ARG A 599 -10.72 -7.09 -5.45
N VAL A 600 -11.84 -6.51 -5.02
CA VAL A 600 -11.87 -5.35 -4.12
C VAL A 600 -11.43 -5.77 -2.72
N GLU A 601 -11.85 -6.94 -2.25
CA GLU A 601 -11.43 -7.52 -0.97
C GLU A 601 -9.92 -7.80 -0.94
N ASP A 602 -9.39 -8.46 -1.98
CA ASP A 602 -7.95 -8.68 -2.16
C ASP A 602 -7.18 -7.34 -2.14
N ALA A 603 -7.72 -6.31 -2.82
CA ALA A 603 -7.10 -4.98 -2.86
C ALA A 603 -7.10 -4.28 -1.49
N GLN A 604 -8.20 -4.39 -0.73
CA GLN A 604 -8.28 -3.88 0.64
C GLN A 604 -7.28 -4.60 1.55
N GLN A 605 -7.23 -5.93 1.50
CA GLN A 605 -6.28 -6.71 2.31
C GLN A 605 -4.84 -6.28 2.03
N MET A 606 -4.47 -6.17 0.74
CA MET A 606 -3.12 -5.75 0.36
C MET A 606 -2.82 -4.30 0.75
N MET A 607 -3.79 -3.37 0.61
CA MET A 607 -3.65 -1.98 1.04
C MET A 607 -3.42 -1.89 2.55
N ASN A 608 -4.22 -2.60 3.35
CA ASN A 608 -4.11 -2.62 4.81
C ASN A 608 -2.75 -3.19 5.22
N TYR A 609 -2.33 -4.29 4.58
CA TYR A 609 -1.03 -4.90 4.83
C TYR A 609 0.11 -3.94 4.56
N ALA A 610 0.13 -3.33 3.37
CA ALA A 610 1.16 -2.39 2.93
C ALA A 610 1.24 -1.18 3.87
N THR A 611 0.10 -0.64 4.26
CA THR A 611 0.01 0.51 5.19
C THR A 611 0.58 0.16 6.55
N ALA A 612 0.22 -1.02 7.10
CA ALA A 612 0.68 -1.49 8.40
C ALA A 612 2.20 -1.72 8.45
N ILE A 613 2.78 -2.27 7.38
CA ILE A 613 4.24 -2.47 7.30
C ILE A 613 5.01 -1.24 6.77
N GLY A 614 4.32 -0.13 6.48
CA GLY A 614 4.93 1.11 5.99
C GLY A 614 5.55 1.00 4.59
N ALA A 615 5.01 0.15 3.70
CA ALA A 615 5.56 -0.12 2.38
C ALA A 615 4.58 0.21 1.25
N ARG A 616 5.13 0.45 0.05
CA ARG A 616 4.36 0.59 -1.19
C ARG A 616 4.21 -0.76 -1.86
N LEU A 617 3.19 -0.95 -2.69
CA LEU A 617 2.92 -2.23 -3.33
C LEU A 617 3.48 -2.30 -4.75
N ASN A 618 4.40 -3.23 -5.01
CA ASN A 618 4.95 -3.49 -6.33
C ASN A 618 4.65 -4.94 -6.76
N SER A 619 3.49 -5.14 -7.36
CA SER A 619 3.05 -6.48 -7.78
C SER A 619 3.50 -6.88 -9.18
N SER A 620 3.50 -8.19 -9.44
CA SER A 620 3.40 -8.70 -10.81
C SER A 620 2.16 -8.10 -11.50
N HIS A 621 2.28 -7.63 -12.74
CA HIS A 621 1.18 -7.07 -13.53
C HIS A 621 0.08 -8.11 -13.78
N ARG A 622 0.39 -9.41 -13.62
CA ARG A 622 -0.56 -10.52 -13.70
C ARG A 622 -1.36 -10.75 -12.42
N SER A 623 -0.97 -10.07 -11.35
CA SER A 623 -1.64 -10.07 -10.05
C SER A 623 -2.53 -8.84 -9.88
N LEU A 624 -2.72 -8.05 -10.94
CA LEU A 624 -3.53 -6.85 -10.92
C LEU A 624 -4.84 -7.07 -11.65
N SER A 625 -5.83 -6.33 -11.16
CA SER A 625 -7.10 -6.11 -11.81
C SER A 625 -7.38 -4.61 -11.88
N GLU A 626 -8.36 -4.24 -12.69
CA GLU A 626 -8.86 -2.86 -12.75
C GLU A 626 -9.31 -2.39 -11.37
N GLU A 627 -10.08 -3.21 -10.66
CA GLU A 627 -10.58 -2.88 -9.33
C GLU A 627 -9.42 -2.63 -8.35
N SER A 628 -8.37 -3.47 -8.41
CA SER A 628 -7.20 -3.29 -7.55
C SER A 628 -6.46 -1.98 -7.85
N VAL A 629 -6.26 -1.62 -9.12
CA VAL A 629 -5.57 -0.36 -9.48
C VAL A 629 -6.38 0.85 -9.05
N THR A 630 -7.70 0.85 -9.30
CA THR A 630 -8.59 1.94 -8.86
C THR A 630 -8.63 2.05 -7.34
N TYR A 631 -8.73 0.93 -6.63
CA TYR A 631 -8.76 0.88 -5.16
C TYR A 631 -7.51 1.52 -4.55
N LEU A 632 -6.32 1.19 -5.06
CA LEU A 632 -5.05 1.75 -4.59
C LEU A 632 -4.93 3.24 -4.91
N ARG A 633 -5.26 3.66 -6.14
CA ARG A 633 -5.20 5.07 -6.58
C ARG A 633 -6.08 5.97 -5.72
N GLN A 634 -7.34 5.60 -5.50
CA GLN A 634 -8.29 6.39 -4.70
C GLN A 634 -7.85 6.59 -3.24
N ARG A 635 -6.93 5.76 -2.75
CA ARG A 635 -6.36 5.81 -1.39
C ARG A 635 -4.93 6.34 -1.38
N GLY A 636 -4.49 6.99 -2.46
CA GLY A 636 -3.17 7.63 -2.54
C GLY A 636 -1.98 6.67 -2.55
N MET A 637 -2.18 5.41 -2.93
CA MET A 637 -1.08 4.45 -3.10
C MET A 637 -0.60 4.47 -4.54
N ILE A 638 0.60 5.02 -4.77
CA ILE A 638 1.32 4.87 -6.03
C ILE A 638 2.11 3.57 -5.99
N SER A 639 2.04 2.82 -7.08
CA SER A 639 2.68 1.52 -7.23
C SER A 639 3.52 1.44 -8.51
N MET A 640 4.61 0.67 -8.43
CA MET A 640 5.48 0.35 -9.55
C MET A 640 5.41 -1.14 -9.86
N HIS A 641 4.54 -1.51 -10.80
CA HIS A 641 4.21 -2.91 -11.08
C HIS A 641 5.12 -3.51 -12.17
N TRP A 642 5.42 -4.81 -12.08
CA TRP A 642 6.44 -5.50 -12.90
C TRP A 642 5.95 -6.83 -13.50
N THR A 643 6.65 -7.49 -14.41
CA THR A 643 7.48 -6.86 -15.44
C THR A 643 6.66 -6.84 -16.73
N PHE A 644 6.49 -5.67 -17.33
CA PHE A 644 5.83 -5.55 -18.63
C PHE A 644 6.79 -5.96 -19.74
N ARG A 645 6.46 -7.06 -20.45
CA ARG A 645 7.22 -7.60 -21.60
C ARG A 645 6.41 -7.67 -22.90
N SER A 646 5.19 -7.13 -22.88
CA SER A 646 4.34 -6.97 -24.06
C SER A 646 3.55 -5.68 -23.93
N GLN A 647 3.30 -5.00 -25.06
CA GLN A 647 2.58 -3.73 -25.08
C GLN A 647 1.11 -3.82 -24.63
N PRO A 648 0.32 -4.86 -24.98
CA PRO A 648 -1.12 -4.84 -24.66
C PRO A 648 -1.45 -4.81 -23.15
N PRO A 649 -0.82 -5.60 -22.27
CA PRO A 649 -1.04 -5.47 -20.82
C PRO A 649 -0.57 -4.13 -20.25
N LEU A 650 0.46 -3.53 -20.83
CA LEU A 650 0.93 -2.20 -20.42
C LEU A 650 -0.10 -1.14 -20.80
N GLU A 651 -0.59 -1.18 -22.03
CA GLU A 651 -1.63 -0.29 -22.54
C GLU A 651 -2.91 -0.37 -21.71
N ASP A 652 -3.38 -1.58 -21.42
CA ASP A 652 -4.59 -1.82 -20.62
C ASP A 652 -4.45 -1.20 -19.22
N LEU A 653 -3.37 -1.52 -18.51
CA LEU A 653 -3.17 -0.99 -17.15
C LEU A 653 -2.86 0.51 -17.11
N LEU A 654 -2.22 1.08 -18.14
CA LEU A 654 -2.08 2.54 -18.28
C LEU A 654 -3.44 3.23 -18.34
N LYS A 655 -4.42 2.66 -19.08
CA LYS A 655 -5.79 3.20 -19.11
C LYS A 655 -6.50 3.11 -17.75
N LYS A 656 -6.05 2.21 -16.86
CA LYS A 656 -6.69 1.94 -15.56
C LYS A 656 -6.07 2.67 -14.37
N GLY A 657 -5.00 3.44 -14.54
CA GLY A 657 -4.38 4.12 -13.40
C GLY A 657 -2.89 3.88 -13.23
N LEU A 658 -2.25 3.02 -14.03
CA LEU A 658 -0.86 2.67 -13.83
C LEU A 658 0.04 3.90 -14.02
N ILE A 659 0.79 4.25 -12.98
CA ILE A 659 1.75 5.36 -13.01
C ILE A 659 3.13 4.87 -13.39
N GLY A 660 3.66 3.82 -12.76
CA GLY A 660 5.07 3.39 -12.92
C GLY A 660 5.27 1.96 -13.43
N PRO A 661 5.14 1.68 -14.74
CA PRO A 661 5.52 0.38 -15.29
C PRO A 661 7.02 0.08 -15.10
N ILE A 662 7.30 -1.08 -14.48
CA ILE A 662 8.62 -1.73 -14.51
C ILE A 662 8.68 -2.61 -15.76
N THR A 663 9.59 -2.29 -16.68
CA THR A 663 9.65 -2.94 -18.01
C THR A 663 11.07 -3.22 -18.48
N ASP A 664 11.21 -4.29 -19.25
CA ASP A 664 12.42 -4.64 -20.01
C ASP A 664 12.60 -3.74 -21.26
N TYR A 665 11.56 -2.99 -21.64
CA TYR A 665 11.42 -2.28 -22.91
C TYR A 665 11.22 -0.77 -22.70
N THR A 666 12.14 -0.11 -21.99
CA THR A 666 12.16 1.34 -21.75
C THR A 666 11.88 2.16 -23.01
N GLN A 667 12.39 1.71 -24.16
CA GLN A 667 12.22 2.33 -25.47
C GLN A 667 10.77 2.47 -25.93
N TRP A 668 9.82 1.69 -25.40
CA TRP A 668 8.40 1.82 -25.74
C TRP A 668 7.78 3.14 -25.33
N LEU A 669 8.37 3.82 -24.34
CA LEU A 669 7.86 5.07 -23.78
C LEU A 669 8.82 6.26 -24.04
N THR A 670 9.94 6.04 -24.74
CA THR A 670 10.94 7.08 -25.05
C THR A 670 10.42 8.13 -26.03
N ASP A 671 9.65 7.71 -27.03
CA ASP A 671 9.07 8.60 -28.05
C ASP A 671 7.70 9.19 -27.63
N ALA A 672 7.24 8.93 -26.41
CA ALA A 672 6.04 9.56 -25.88
C ALA A 672 6.32 11.04 -25.53
N PRO A 673 5.52 12.00 -26.05
CA PRO A 673 5.64 13.39 -25.67
C PRO A 673 5.14 13.62 -24.23
N THR A 674 5.78 14.53 -23.49
CA THR A 674 5.53 14.73 -22.06
C THR A 674 4.71 15.97 -21.74
N ILE A 675 4.86 17.06 -22.51
CA ILE A 675 4.11 18.30 -22.30
C ILE A 675 4.00 19.12 -23.60
N ILE A 676 2.88 19.85 -23.73
CA ILE A 676 2.68 20.87 -24.77
C ILE A 676 2.80 22.25 -24.13
N GLU A 677 3.85 23.00 -24.49
CA GLU A 677 4.03 24.38 -24.04
C GLU A 677 3.31 25.37 -24.96
N THR A 678 2.27 26.04 -24.46
CA THR A 678 1.58 27.12 -25.18
C THR A 678 2.16 28.49 -24.79
N PRO A 679 2.65 29.31 -25.76
CA PRO A 679 3.23 30.62 -25.45
C PRO A 679 2.20 31.67 -25.00
N ILE A 680 0.90 31.39 -25.19
CA ILE A 680 -0.20 32.29 -24.86
C ILE A 680 -1.09 31.58 -23.84
N LYS A 681 -1.20 32.14 -22.63
CA LYS A 681 -2.07 31.61 -21.57
C LYS A 681 -3.46 32.24 -21.55
N LYS A 682 -3.62 33.41 -22.20
CA LYS A 682 -4.86 34.17 -22.20
C LYS A 682 -5.06 34.92 -23.52
N ARG A 683 -6.31 34.98 -23.99
CA ARG A 683 -6.73 35.75 -25.17
C ARG A 683 -7.99 36.56 -24.84
N ASN A 684 -8.04 37.82 -25.26
CA ASN A 684 -9.25 38.62 -25.19
C ASN A 684 -9.78 38.84 -26.62
N LEU A 685 -11.09 38.65 -26.83
CA LEU A 685 -11.77 38.82 -28.10
C LEU A 685 -13.06 39.65 -27.92
N LYS A 686 -13.54 40.24 -29.00
CA LYS A 686 -14.90 40.80 -29.08
C LYS A 686 -15.79 39.85 -29.86
N VAL A 687 -17.09 39.84 -29.55
CA VAL A 687 -18.08 39.05 -30.31
C VAL A 687 -17.92 39.29 -31.81
N GLY A 688 -17.92 38.20 -32.58
CA GLY A 688 -17.73 38.19 -34.04
C GLY A 688 -16.28 38.35 -34.52
N LYS A 689 -15.29 38.42 -33.61
CA LYS A 689 -13.87 38.43 -33.97
C LYS A 689 -13.26 37.04 -33.84
N SER A 690 -12.33 36.75 -34.73
CA SER A 690 -11.53 35.52 -34.70
C SER A 690 -10.07 35.82 -34.43
N ALA A 691 -9.38 34.86 -33.83
CA ALA A 691 -7.93 34.87 -33.70
C ALA A 691 -7.36 33.49 -34.02
N THR A 692 -6.36 33.46 -34.90
CA THR A 692 -5.54 32.28 -35.09
C THR A 692 -4.49 32.23 -33.98
N ILE A 693 -4.56 31.21 -33.14
CA ILE A 693 -3.48 30.88 -32.23
C ILE A 693 -2.56 29.95 -33.01
N LYS A 694 -1.47 30.53 -33.53
CA LYS A 694 -0.33 29.72 -33.96
C LYS A 694 0.27 29.15 -32.69
N ALA A 695 -0.24 28.01 -32.27
CA ALA A 695 0.41 27.17 -31.29
C ALA A 695 1.70 26.66 -31.95
N LYS A 696 2.75 27.50 -31.97
CA LYS A 696 4.14 27.03 -32.09
C LYS A 696 4.44 26.42 -30.73
N THR A 697 3.96 25.22 -30.55
CA THR A 697 4.02 24.47 -29.33
C THR A 697 5.27 23.64 -29.38
N PHE A 698 6.03 23.75 -28.31
CA PHE A 698 7.14 22.86 -28.15
C PHE A 698 6.66 21.61 -27.43
N VAL A 699 6.93 20.48 -28.05
CA VAL A 699 6.68 19.18 -27.47
C VAL A 699 8.00 18.68 -26.91
N ASN A 700 8.03 18.47 -25.59
CA ASN A 700 9.18 17.89 -24.90
C ASN A 700 9.03 16.35 -24.89
N TYR A 701 10.16 15.66 -24.98
CA TYR A 701 10.27 14.20 -24.84
C TYR A 701 11.33 13.89 -23.78
N ARG A 702 11.37 12.66 -23.29
CA ARG A 702 12.26 12.24 -22.18
C ARG A 702 13.75 12.47 -22.43
N ALA A 703 14.20 12.41 -23.69
CA ALA A 703 15.60 12.64 -24.06
C ALA A 703 15.94 14.14 -24.23
N ASP A 704 15.36 15.03 -23.40
CA ASP A 704 15.47 16.50 -23.48
C ASP A 704 15.29 17.06 -24.90
N LYS A 705 14.47 16.38 -25.69
CA LYS A 705 14.26 16.69 -27.09
C LYS A 705 13.08 17.62 -27.21
N LYS A 706 13.32 18.84 -27.69
CA LYS A 706 12.30 19.84 -27.94
C LYS A 706 12.02 19.94 -29.44
N LYS A 707 10.81 19.59 -29.88
CA LYS A 707 10.39 19.69 -31.30
C LYS A 707 9.30 20.75 -31.47
N ASN A 708 9.35 21.46 -32.60
CA ASN A 708 8.25 22.32 -33.05
C ASN A 708 7.26 21.44 -33.83
N ILE A 709 6.08 21.23 -33.26
CA ILE A 709 5.06 20.33 -33.83
C ILE A 709 3.78 21.13 -34.10
N GLU A 710 3.08 20.80 -35.18
CA GLU A 710 1.78 21.38 -35.46
C GLU A 710 0.72 20.77 -34.53
N THR A 711 0.10 21.60 -33.71
CA THR A 711 -1.06 21.23 -32.89
C THR A 711 -2.34 21.80 -33.48
N THR A 712 -3.48 21.24 -33.10
CA THR A 712 -4.81 21.86 -33.29
C THR A 712 -5.32 22.38 -31.95
N LEU A 713 -6.45 23.09 -31.98
CA LEU A 713 -7.16 23.50 -30.78
C LEU A 713 -8.50 22.75 -30.66
N PHE A 714 -8.96 22.59 -29.43
CA PHE A 714 -10.32 22.13 -29.13
C PHE A 714 -10.90 22.85 -27.91
N THR A 715 -12.22 22.75 -27.74
CA THR A 715 -12.99 23.24 -26.60
C THR A 715 -14.20 22.33 -26.45
N GLU A 716 -14.45 21.80 -25.25
CA GLU A 716 -15.65 20.99 -24.97
C GLU A 716 -16.61 21.68 -23.98
N GLY A 717 -16.10 22.60 -23.16
CA GLY A 717 -16.90 23.48 -22.32
C GLY A 717 -17.30 24.80 -23.00
N ASN A 718 -18.49 25.32 -22.68
CA ASN A 718 -18.95 26.66 -23.10
C ASN A 718 -18.95 26.91 -24.63
N LEU A 719 -19.39 25.94 -25.43
CA LEU A 719 -19.51 26.00 -26.90
C LEU A 719 -20.32 27.21 -27.42
N ASN A 720 -21.11 27.84 -26.56
CA ASN A 720 -21.88 29.05 -26.88
C ASN A 720 -21.01 30.32 -26.88
N VAL A 721 -19.81 30.29 -26.30
CA VAL A 721 -18.91 31.46 -26.14
C VAL A 721 -17.90 31.55 -27.27
N VAL A 722 -17.31 30.42 -27.68
CA VAL A 722 -16.33 30.35 -28.76
C VAL A 722 -16.57 29.15 -29.66
N ASP A 723 -16.29 29.31 -30.96
CA ASP A 723 -16.15 28.23 -31.93
C ASP A 723 -14.67 28.02 -32.25
N VAL A 724 -14.25 26.77 -32.38
CA VAL A 724 -12.85 26.40 -32.64
C VAL A 724 -12.77 25.60 -33.94
N ASN A 725 -12.08 26.16 -34.93
CA ASN A 725 -11.80 25.50 -36.19
C ASN A 725 -10.29 25.43 -36.43
N LYS A 726 -9.72 24.22 -36.29
CA LYS A 726 -8.28 23.96 -36.31
C LYS A 726 -7.56 24.83 -35.28
N ASN A 727 -6.86 25.87 -35.73
CA ASN A 727 -6.08 26.78 -34.90
C ASN A 727 -6.71 28.17 -34.78
N THR A 728 -7.96 28.33 -35.21
CA THR A 728 -8.67 29.61 -35.18
C THR A 728 -9.85 29.53 -34.23
N ILE A 729 -9.88 30.47 -33.28
CA ILE A 729 -10.96 30.64 -32.32
C ILE A 729 -11.82 31.81 -32.81
N THR A 730 -13.14 31.63 -32.85
CA THR A 730 -14.12 32.67 -33.19
C THR A 730 -15.01 32.96 -32.00
N ALA A 731 -15.09 34.22 -31.58
CA ALA A 731 -15.94 34.63 -30.46
C ALA A 731 -17.42 34.72 -30.88
N LEU A 732 -18.28 33.94 -30.21
CA LEU A 732 -19.71 33.83 -30.52
C LEU A 732 -20.58 34.70 -29.61
N SER A 733 -20.31 34.68 -28.30
CA SER A 733 -21.08 35.45 -27.31
C SER A 733 -20.21 35.90 -26.13
N PRO A 734 -20.61 36.94 -25.37
CA PRO A 734 -19.84 37.40 -24.21
C PRO A 734 -19.74 36.32 -23.14
N GLY A 735 -18.54 36.12 -22.58
CA GLY A 735 -18.30 35.09 -21.59
C GLY A 735 -16.83 34.70 -21.52
N GLN A 736 -16.56 33.56 -20.89
CA GLN A 736 -15.24 32.96 -20.80
C GLN A 736 -15.31 31.51 -21.29
N ALA A 737 -14.29 31.10 -22.03
CA ALA A 737 -14.08 29.71 -22.44
C ALA A 737 -12.62 29.33 -22.27
N ASP A 738 -12.36 28.09 -21.92
CA ASP A 738 -11.01 27.53 -21.87
C ASP A 738 -10.79 26.72 -23.16
N VAL A 739 -9.74 27.06 -23.91
CA VAL A 739 -9.41 26.43 -25.18
C VAL A 739 -8.05 25.76 -25.05
N PHE A 740 -7.94 24.52 -25.52
CA PHE A 740 -6.77 23.67 -25.30
C PHE A 740 -6.05 23.42 -26.62
N ALA A 741 -4.72 23.29 -26.58
CA ALA A 741 -3.96 22.74 -27.71
C ALA A 741 -3.83 21.23 -27.56
N ILE A 742 -3.94 20.50 -28.66
CA ILE A 742 -3.87 19.04 -28.70
C ILE A 742 -2.85 18.58 -29.74
N HIS A 743 -2.08 17.55 -29.36
CA HIS A 743 -1.19 16.80 -30.24
C HIS A 743 -1.52 15.32 -30.17
N THR A 744 -1.84 14.73 -31.30
CA THR A 744 -2.08 13.30 -31.43
C THR A 744 -0.79 12.57 -31.84
N PHE A 745 -0.47 11.47 -31.19
CA PHE A 745 0.76 10.70 -31.40
C PHE A 745 0.54 9.20 -31.20
N ASP A 746 1.38 8.38 -31.82
CA ASP A 746 1.35 6.93 -31.63
C ASP A 746 2.28 6.52 -30.49
N MET A 747 1.78 5.66 -29.59
CA MET A 747 2.56 5.03 -28.53
C MET A 747 1.98 3.65 -28.24
N ILE A 748 2.85 2.66 -28.02
CA ILE A 748 2.48 1.28 -27.66
C ILE A 748 1.41 0.63 -28.56
N GLY A 749 1.40 0.98 -29.85
CA GLY A 749 0.50 0.40 -30.85
C GLY A 749 -0.85 1.12 -31.01
N GLU A 750 -1.07 2.21 -30.30
CA GLU A 750 -2.32 2.97 -30.28
C GLU A 750 -2.08 4.48 -30.48
N GLU A 751 -3.12 5.17 -30.92
CA GLU A 751 -3.16 6.63 -31.04
C GLU A 751 -3.59 7.26 -29.70
N TRP A 752 -2.83 8.26 -29.23
CA TRP A 752 -3.04 8.97 -27.96
C TRP A 752 -3.08 10.48 -28.17
N ASN A 753 -3.68 11.19 -27.23
CA ASN A 753 -3.78 12.65 -27.24
C ASN A 753 -2.98 13.26 -26.09
N LEU A 754 -2.04 14.16 -26.39
CA LEU A 754 -1.42 15.03 -25.40
C LEU A 754 -2.13 16.39 -25.45
N VAL A 755 -2.51 16.92 -24.28
CA VAL A 755 -3.28 18.16 -24.16
C VAL A 755 -2.51 19.21 -23.34
N SER A 756 -2.50 20.46 -23.81
CA SER A 756 -1.87 21.58 -23.09
C SER A 756 -2.73 22.11 -21.94
N LYS A 757 -2.12 22.83 -21.01
CA LYS A 757 -2.87 23.72 -20.09
C LYS A 757 -3.82 24.66 -20.85
N PRO A 758 -4.96 25.05 -20.25
CA PRO A 758 -5.97 25.86 -20.94
C PRO A 758 -5.45 27.25 -21.32
N ILE A 759 -5.85 27.70 -22.51
CA ILE A 759 -5.73 29.07 -22.96
C ILE A 759 -7.06 29.76 -22.65
N ARG A 760 -7.07 30.63 -21.66
CA ARG A 760 -8.29 31.33 -21.23
C ARG A 760 -8.72 32.38 -22.24
N VAL A 761 -9.89 32.22 -22.85
CA VAL A 761 -10.47 33.16 -23.82
C VAL A 761 -11.58 33.97 -23.16
N ASN A 762 -11.36 35.28 -23.04
CA ASN A 762 -12.37 36.21 -22.56
C ASN A 762 -13.02 36.92 -23.74
N VAL A 763 -14.34 36.78 -23.89
CA VAL A 763 -15.12 37.44 -24.94
C VAL A 763 -15.91 38.61 -24.34
N SER A 764 -15.61 39.82 -24.81
CA SER A 764 -16.40 41.01 -24.50
C SER A 764 -17.37 41.34 -25.63
N ARG A 765 -18.35 42.21 -25.34
CA ARG A 765 -19.22 42.80 -26.36
C ARG A 765 -18.44 43.55 -27.44
#